data_AF-A0A1I1Y7K7-F1
#
_entry.id   AF-A0A1I1Y7K7-F1
#
_cell.length_a   1.000
_cell.length_b   1.000
_cell.length_c   1.000
_cell.angle_alpha   90.00
_cell.angle_beta   90.00
_cell.angle_gamma   90.00
#
_symmetry.space_group_name_H-M   'P 1'
#
loop_
_entity.id
_entity.type
_entity.pdbx_description
1 polymer ?
#
loop_
_entity_poly.entity_id
_entity_poly.type
_entity_poly.pdbx_seq_one_letter_code
_entity_poly.pdbx_strand_id
1 'polypeptide(L)'
;MVAPAMPGDSHGTWTLAISVVALVLGPLLHAAARRERVTMAALDNFVLVAVTGLVALEIVPRALALAGWPAFLALLAGLAGPAIAEGPLRLAARGTHRAALTLAILGMALHAFTDGLALALAHLEGSDSHGLEVAVIAHQLPMAVGVWWLLSPAGFVVAAGALLLLGAATVAGYVFADASFARLDAGWLGLFHAIVGGLLLHVVGHRSQETDSRGVRIGAACGGLVGLGLLVALAAETHGEADPLARTLAALGELMRDSAPALLLAYALAGLVSGLMPEAPVRWLRRGGPAGQALRGVAVGLPLPLCSCGVVPVYRSLLQRGVPAAAAMAFFIATPELGVDAILLSWPLLGAEMTVLRVVAAALVAWLVGWWVGGRARRIGGSSEPEAGPRGPALARLWSGLRTGFGELVDTTAPWIGLGLLVAALIEPWIDPSALTAIPGPLQVLLFAALGVPIYVCASGATPLVAALLAKGLSPGAALAFLLTGPATNATTFGVLAQEHGRATAARFAAAMLVLAVGLGLLVDMTLPQLRGVAGVQPHAGHGPLAEAAAWALAGLFLVSFVRQGPQGFFARLWEREGHSHDHGDAGHSHGGHGGCGHEHSHGHCSHGGRSHAGHSHEHPSHEGHSHEHHAHEHRSHEHHAHEHDGQQAHEHHSHEHDGQQAHEHHSHDHRSRE
;
A
#
# COMPACT_ATOMS: atom_id res chain seq x y z
N MET A 1 -36.69 -32.63 -4.18
CA MET A 1 -37.13 -32.46 -5.57
C MET A 1 -37.50 -31.00 -5.72
N VAL A 2 -36.64 -30.21 -6.35
CA VAL A 2 -36.90 -28.78 -6.60
C VAL A 2 -37.75 -28.72 -7.87
N ALA A 3 -38.88 -28.01 -7.82
CA ALA A 3 -39.75 -27.85 -8.96
C ALA A 3 -39.06 -26.96 -10.03
N PRO A 4 -39.13 -27.31 -11.33
CA PRO A 4 -38.66 -26.41 -12.38
C PRO A 4 -39.43 -25.09 -12.31
N ALA A 5 -38.72 -23.98 -12.56
CA ALA A 5 -39.28 -22.64 -12.58
C ALA A 5 -40.61 -22.62 -13.37
N MET A 6 -41.69 -22.23 -12.69
CA MET A 6 -43.01 -22.13 -13.31
C MET A 6 -42.98 -21.02 -14.38
N PRO A 7 -43.50 -21.27 -15.60
CA PRO A 7 -43.59 -20.24 -16.62
C PRO A 7 -44.61 -19.19 -16.16
N GLY A 8 -44.11 -18.03 -15.71
CA GLY A 8 -44.93 -16.94 -15.18
C GLY A 8 -44.27 -16.07 -14.10
N ASP A 9 -43.09 -16.44 -13.61
CA ASP A 9 -42.40 -15.69 -12.56
C ASP A 9 -41.69 -14.44 -13.14
N SER A 10 -42.45 -13.34 -13.27
CA SER A 10 -41.97 -12.11 -13.90
C SER A 10 -40.79 -11.48 -13.13
N HIS A 11 -40.70 -11.70 -11.81
CA HIS A 11 -39.70 -11.03 -10.98
C HIS A 11 -38.25 -11.39 -11.35
N GLY A 12 -37.90 -12.68 -11.38
CA GLY A 12 -36.55 -13.14 -11.72
C GLY A 12 -36.14 -12.81 -13.17
N THR A 13 -37.11 -12.77 -14.08
CA THR A 13 -36.85 -12.33 -15.47
C THR A 13 -36.62 -10.82 -15.56
N TRP A 14 -37.28 -10.01 -14.72
CA TRP A 14 -37.02 -8.58 -14.61
C TRP A 14 -35.66 -8.28 -13.98
N THR A 15 -35.25 -8.98 -12.92
CA THR A 15 -33.93 -8.78 -12.30
C THR A 15 -32.79 -9.12 -13.26
N LEU A 16 -32.93 -10.22 -14.02
CA LEU A 16 -32.00 -10.56 -15.10
C LEU A 16 -32.01 -9.50 -16.22
N ALA A 17 -33.17 -8.97 -16.60
CA ALA A 17 -33.24 -7.93 -17.63
C ALA A 17 -32.55 -6.64 -17.18
N ILE A 18 -32.76 -6.21 -15.93
CA ILE A 18 -32.15 -5.03 -15.34
C ILE A 18 -30.62 -5.19 -15.27
N SER A 19 -30.13 -6.38 -14.91
CA SER A 19 -28.69 -6.68 -14.82
C SER A 19 -28.01 -6.55 -16.20
N VAL A 20 -28.62 -7.10 -17.25
CA VAL A 20 -28.13 -6.94 -18.63
C VAL A 20 -28.19 -5.48 -19.11
N VAL A 21 -29.23 -4.73 -18.73
CA VAL A 21 -29.32 -3.29 -19.04
C VAL A 21 -28.22 -2.49 -18.36
N ALA A 22 -27.82 -2.85 -17.12
CA ALA A 22 -26.73 -2.20 -16.40
C ALA A 22 -25.40 -2.28 -17.18
N LEU A 23 -25.15 -3.38 -17.89
CA LEU A 23 -23.97 -3.53 -18.76
C LEU A 23 -23.95 -2.53 -19.93
N VAL A 24 -25.12 -2.18 -20.46
CA VAL A 24 -25.25 -1.21 -21.59
C VAL A 24 -25.13 0.24 -21.12
N LEU A 25 -25.46 0.52 -19.85
CA LEU A 25 -25.30 1.85 -19.27
C LEU A 25 -23.84 2.28 -19.14
N GLY A 26 -22.92 1.33 -18.95
CA GLY A 26 -21.47 1.60 -18.81
C GLY A 26 -20.87 2.43 -19.95
N PRO A 27 -20.97 1.99 -21.21
CA PRO A 27 -20.54 2.76 -22.39
C PRO A 27 -21.13 4.16 -22.47
N LEU A 28 -22.42 4.32 -22.13
CA LEU A 28 -23.13 5.59 -22.19
C LEU A 28 -22.61 6.57 -21.14
N LEU A 29 -22.44 6.12 -19.90
CA LEU A 29 -21.88 6.92 -18.81
C LEU A 29 -20.44 7.33 -19.12
N HIS A 30 -19.62 6.41 -19.62
CA HIS A 30 -18.25 6.71 -20.02
C HIS A 30 -18.21 7.72 -21.19
N ALA A 31 -19.09 7.58 -22.19
CA ALA A 31 -19.19 8.51 -23.31
C ALA A 31 -19.65 9.91 -22.91
N ALA A 32 -20.49 10.02 -21.87
CA ALA A 32 -20.88 11.30 -21.28
C ALA A 32 -19.72 11.91 -20.47
N ALA A 33 -19.06 11.12 -19.64
CA ALA A 33 -18.00 11.57 -18.73
C ALA A 33 -16.72 12.03 -19.44
N ARG A 34 -16.33 11.36 -20.54
CA ARG A 34 -15.11 11.71 -21.30
C ARG A 34 -15.09 13.12 -21.90
N ARG A 35 -16.22 13.84 -21.89
CA ARG A 35 -16.35 15.21 -22.40
C ARG A 35 -15.71 16.24 -21.46
N GLU A 36 -15.66 15.95 -20.16
CA GLU A 36 -15.14 16.88 -19.14
C GLU A 36 -14.21 16.16 -18.16
N ARG A 37 -13.03 16.74 -17.90
CA ARG A 37 -12.03 16.13 -16.99
C ARG A 37 -12.56 15.92 -15.57
N VAL A 38 -13.43 16.82 -15.10
CA VAL A 38 -14.04 16.73 -13.75
C VAL A 38 -15.00 15.54 -13.66
N THR A 39 -15.87 15.37 -14.65
CA THR A 39 -16.83 14.25 -14.70
C THR A 39 -16.13 12.92 -14.89
N MET A 40 -15.06 12.88 -15.69
CA MET A 40 -14.23 11.68 -15.82
C MET A 40 -13.57 11.31 -14.48
N ALA A 41 -12.99 12.28 -13.77
CA ALA A 41 -12.42 12.05 -12.45
C ALA A 41 -13.45 11.57 -11.43
N ALA A 42 -14.68 12.11 -11.48
CA ALA A 42 -15.80 11.63 -10.66
C ALA A 42 -16.17 10.18 -11.00
N LEU A 43 -16.31 9.84 -12.28
CA LEU A 43 -16.64 8.48 -12.70
C LEU A 43 -15.56 7.47 -12.30
N ASP A 44 -14.29 7.82 -12.51
CA ASP A 44 -13.15 6.96 -12.16
C ASP A 44 -13.06 6.70 -10.65
N ASN A 45 -13.26 7.74 -9.84
CA ASN A 45 -13.21 7.62 -8.38
C ASN A 45 -14.47 6.96 -7.81
N PHE A 46 -15.62 7.11 -8.46
CA PHE A 46 -16.82 6.32 -8.17
C PHE A 46 -16.54 4.82 -8.38
N VAL A 47 -16.00 4.44 -9.54
CA VAL A 47 -15.67 3.04 -9.86
C VAL A 47 -14.62 2.51 -8.88
N LEU A 48 -13.57 3.28 -8.57
CA LEU A 48 -12.55 2.91 -7.58
C LEU A 48 -13.18 2.55 -6.22
N VAL A 49 -13.97 3.48 -5.66
CA VAL A 49 -14.55 3.29 -4.32
C VAL A 49 -15.60 2.19 -4.32
N ALA A 50 -16.49 2.16 -5.31
CA ALA A 50 -17.52 1.14 -5.42
C ALA A 50 -16.92 -0.25 -5.57
N VAL A 51 -16.01 -0.47 -6.53
CA VAL A 51 -15.41 -1.79 -6.77
C VAL A 51 -14.55 -2.24 -5.60
N THR A 52 -13.66 -1.38 -5.08
CA THR A 52 -12.82 -1.73 -3.92
C THR A 52 -13.68 -2.04 -2.70
N GLY A 53 -14.71 -1.24 -2.43
CA GLY A 53 -15.62 -1.46 -1.31
C GLY A 53 -16.46 -2.73 -1.46
N LEU A 54 -17.01 -3.00 -2.64
CA LEU A 54 -17.77 -4.23 -2.93
C LEU A 54 -16.88 -5.47 -2.79
N VAL A 55 -15.65 -5.44 -3.30
CA VAL A 55 -14.73 -6.56 -3.10
C VAL A 55 -14.46 -6.76 -1.62
N ALA A 56 -14.15 -5.69 -0.89
CA ALA A 56 -13.79 -5.77 0.52
C ALA A 56 -14.95 -6.17 1.43
N LEU A 57 -16.15 -5.67 1.20
CA LEU A 57 -17.30 -5.81 2.10
C LEU A 57 -18.22 -6.97 1.69
N GLU A 58 -18.34 -7.28 0.41
CA GLU A 58 -19.24 -8.34 -0.07
C GLU A 58 -18.45 -9.60 -0.49
N ILE A 59 -17.51 -9.45 -1.42
CA ILE A 59 -16.85 -10.61 -2.06
C ILE A 59 -15.94 -11.33 -1.09
N VAL A 60 -15.10 -10.61 -0.33
CA VAL A 60 -14.13 -11.22 0.59
C VAL A 60 -14.81 -11.94 1.76
N PRO A 61 -15.76 -11.34 2.51
CA PRO A 61 -16.48 -12.05 3.56
C PRO A 61 -17.19 -13.30 3.05
N ARG A 62 -17.82 -13.22 1.88
CA ARG A 62 -18.50 -14.37 1.28
C ARG A 62 -17.52 -15.45 0.81
N ALA A 63 -16.37 -15.08 0.26
CA ALA A 63 -15.33 -16.04 -0.10
C ALA A 63 -14.76 -16.76 1.13
N LEU A 64 -14.55 -16.04 2.22
CA LEU A 64 -14.15 -16.61 3.51
C LEU A 64 -15.25 -17.50 4.09
N ALA A 65 -16.53 -17.17 3.90
CA ALA A 65 -17.66 -18.02 4.26
C ALA A 65 -17.67 -19.37 3.57
N LEU A 66 -17.31 -19.39 2.30
CA LEU A 66 -17.39 -20.56 1.46
C LEU A 66 -16.14 -21.45 1.55
N ALA A 67 -14.95 -20.85 1.64
CA ALA A 67 -13.69 -21.58 1.59
C ALA A 67 -12.86 -21.52 2.88
N GLY A 68 -13.20 -20.68 3.85
CA GLY A 68 -12.40 -20.46 5.06
C GLY A 68 -11.09 -19.72 4.80
N TRP A 69 -10.07 -19.96 5.62
CA TRP A 69 -8.77 -19.27 5.52
C TRP A 69 -8.03 -19.44 4.16
N PRO A 70 -8.17 -20.54 3.38
CA PRO A 70 -7.62 -20.64 2.04
C PRO A 70 -8.08 -19.53 1.08
N ALA A 71 -9.29 -18.97 1.26
CA ALA A 71 -9.74 -17.82 0.48
C ALA A 71 -8.82 -16.60 0.70
N PHE A 72 -8.24 -16.40 1.89
CA PHE A 72 -7.30 -15.31 2.11
C PHE A 72 -6.02 -15.47 1.28
N LEU A 73 -5.48 -16.69 1.18
CA LEU A 73 -4.33 -16.96 0.31
C LEU A 73 -4.66 -16.78 -1.16
N ALA A 74 -5.84 -17.25 -1.57
CA ALA A 74 -6.36 -17.07 -2.93
C ALA A 74 -6.52 -15.58 -3.29
N LEU A 75 -7.03 -14.77 -2.35
CA LEU A 75 -7.13 -13.31 -2.49
C LEU A 75 -5.75 -12.67 -2.71
N LEU A 76 -4.76 -13.02 -1.88
CA LEU A 76 -3.39 -12.53 -2.02
C LEU A 76 -2.75 -12.99 -3.34
N ALA A 77 -3.01 -14.23 -3.77
CA ALA A 77 -2.55 -14.75 -5.05
C ALA A 77 -3.17 -13.98 -6.23
N GLY A 78 -4.45 -13.64 -6.17
CA GLY A 78 -5.10 -12.78 -7.16
C GLY A 78 -4.52 -11.36 -7.18
N LEU A 79 -4.23 -10.80 -6.00
CA LEU A 79 -3.69 -9.45 -5.84
C LEU A 79 -2.24 -9.31 -6.34
N ALA A 80 -1.38 -10.26 -6.01
CA ALA A 80 0.05 -10.25 -6.34
C ALA A 80 0.38 -10.95 -7.65
N GLY A 81 -0.47 -11.88 -8.09
CA GLY A 81 -0.25 -12.74 -9.25
C GLY A 81 0.09 -11.98 -10.53
N PRO A 82 -0.66 -10.93 -10.92
CA PRO A 82 -0.35 -10.14 -12.11
C PRO A 82 1.03 -9.46 -12.03
N ALA A 83 1.37 -8.86 -10.88
CA ALA A 83 2.69 -8.22 -10.68
C ALA A 83 3.84 -9.23 -10.75
N ILE A 84 3.66 -10.43 -10.20
CA ILE A 84 4.65 -11.51 -10.25
C ILE A 84 4.80 -12.04 -11.67
N ALA A 85 3.70 -12.20 -12.41
CA ALA A 85 3.69 -12.68 -13.79
C ALA A 85 4.33 -11.66 -14.76
N GLU A 86 4.14 -10.36 -14.54
CA GLU A 86 4.73 -9.31 -15.37
C GLU A 86 6.27 -9.33 -15.39
N GLY A 87 6.92 -9.71 -14.29
CA GLY A 87 8.39 -9.81 -14.21
C GLY A 87 9.02 -10.70 -15.29
N PRO A 88 8.70 -12.01 -15.33
CA PRO A 88 9.18 -12.92 -16.37
C PRO A 88 8.61 -12.62 -17.76
N LEU A 89 7.39 -12.06 -17.87
CA LEU A 89 6.75 -11.75 -19.16
C LEU A 89 7.37 -10.52 -19.87
N ARG A 90 8.04 -9.60 -19.16
CA ARG A 90 8.80 -8.49 -19.76
C ARG A 90 10.06 -8.95 -20.51
N LEU A 91 10.62 -10.11 -20.15
CA LEU A 91 11.77 -10.71 -20.84
C LEU A 91 11.36 -11.45 -22.12
N ALA A 92 10.07 -11.78 -22.29
CA ALA A 92 9.51 -12.45 -23.45
C ALA A 92 8.62 -11.50 -24.27
N ALA A 93 9.23 -10.61 -25.05
CA ALA A 93 8.50 -9.56 -25.76
C ALA A 93 7.75 -10.04 -27.03
N ARG A 94 6.59 -9.40 -27.25
CA ARG A 94 5.71 -9.27 -28.45
C ARG A 94 4.40 -10.08 -28.50
N GLY A 95 4.23 -11.17 -27.76
CA GLY A 95 2.97 -11.96 -27.75
C GLY A 95 2.12 -11.86 -26.47
N THR A 96 2.71 -11.35 -25.39
CA THR A 96 2.21 -11.53 -24.01
C THR A 96 1.04 -10.62 -23.63
N HIS A 97 0.97 -9.41 -24.20
CA HIS A 97 -0.12 -8.47 -23.91
C HIS A 97 -1.49 -8.98 -24.37
N ARG A 98 -1.57 -9.65 -25.54
CA ARG A 98 -2.82 -10.24 -26.03
C ARG A 98 -3.27 -11.41 -25.15
N ALA A 99 -2.33 -12.25 -24.71
CA ALA A 99 -2.66 -13.37 -23.81
C ALA A 99 -3.20 -12.88 -22.46
N ALA A 100 -2.59 -11.85 -21.87
CA ALA A 100 -3.08 -11.23 -20.64
C ALA A 100 -4.49 -10.64 -20.81
N LEU A 101 -4.74 -9.95 -21.93
CA LEU A 101 -6.05 -9.39 -22.25
C LEU A 101 -7.11 -10.49 -22.42
N THR A 102 -6.78 -11.57 -23.13
CA THR A 102 -7.69 -12.72 -23.31
C THR A 102 -8.00 -13.40 -21.99
N LEU A 103 -6.98 -13.61 -21.13
CA LEU A 103 -7.17 -14.20 -19.81
C LEU A 103 -8.03 -13.31 -18.90
N ALA A 104 -7.84 -11.99 -18.96
CA ALA A 104 -8.66 -11.03 -18.23
C ALA A 104 -10.13 -11.06 -18.69
N ILE A 105 -10.38 -11.07 -20.00
CA ILE A 105 -11.74 -11.18 -20.55
C ILE A 105 -12.39 -12.50 -20.15
N LEU A 106 -11.65 -13.61 -20.20
CA LEU A 106 -12.15 -14.92 -19.79
C LEU A 106 -12.46 -14.98 -18.29
N GLY A 107 -11.59 -14.43 -17.44
CA GLY A 107 -11.82 -14.33 -16.00
C GLY A 107 -13.05 -13.48 -15.66
N MET A 108 -13.23 -12.35 -16.33
CA MET A 108 -14.41 -11.49 -16.18
C MET A 108 -15.69 -12.18 -16.68
N ALA A 109 -15.63 -12.95 -17.76
CA ALA A 109 -16.76 -13.74 -18.23
C ALA A 109 -17.16 -14.82 -17.21
N LEU A 110 -16.18 -15.50 -16.60
CA LEU A 110 -16.45 -16.50 -15.56
C LEU A 110 -17.04 -15.85 -14.29
N HIS A 111 -16.58 -14.65 -13.93
CA HIS A 111 -17.19 -13.87 -12.84
C HIS A 111 -18.64 -13.46 -13.16
N ALA A 112 -18.90 -12.94 -14.36
CA ALA A 112 -20.24 -12.59 -14.79
C ALA A 112 -21.19 -13.80 -14.84
N PHE A 113 -20.66 -15.00 -15.14
CA PHE A 113 -21.39 -16.27 -15.00
C PHE A 113 -21.78 -16.54 -13.54
N THR A 114 -20.86 -16.34 -12.58
CA THR A 114 -21.18 -16.50 -11.15
C THR A 114 -22.20 -15.48 -10.65
N ASP A 115 -22.24 -14.26 -11.21
CA ASP A 115 -23.28 -13.27 -10.89
C ASP A 115 -24.66 -13.73 -11.37
N GLY A 116 -24.72 -14.35 -12.56
CA GLY A 116 -25.92 -14.97 -13.09
C GLY A 116 -26.45 -16.08 -12.19
N LEU A 117 -25.54 -16.94 -11.69
CA LEU A 117 -25.87 -17.99 -10.74
C LEU A 117 -26.41 -17.40 -9.43
N ALA A 118 -25.78 -16.34 -8.91
CA ALA A 118 -26.22 -15.68 -7.69
C ALA A 118 -27.61 -15.06 -7.83
N LEU A 119 -27.93 -14.42 -8.96
CA LEU A 119 -29.27 -13.88 -9.26
C LEU A 119 -30.33 -14.98 -9.27
N ALA A 120 -30.04 -16.11 -9.90
CA ALA A 120 -30.98 -17.23 -9.96
C ALA A 120 -31.18 -17.89 -8.58
N LEU A 121 -30.11 -18.06 -7.80
CA LEU A 121 -30.19 -18.62 -6.45
C LEU A 121 -30.96 -17.69 -5.49
N ALA A 122 -30.72 -16.37 -5.57
CA ALA A 122 -31.45 -15.38 -4.78
C ALA A 122 -32.96 -15.47 -5.04
N HIS A 123 -33.36 -15.55 -6.32
CA HIS A 123 -34.77 -15.72 -6.72
C HIS A 123 -35.40 -17.00 -6.16
N LEU A 124 -34.63 -18.10 -6.06
CA LEU A 124 -35.10 -19.37 -5.52
C LEU A 124 -35.28 -19.37 -3.99
N GLU A 125 -34.54 -18.50 -3.27
CA GLU A 125 -34.60 -18.39 -1.80
C GLU A 125 -35.78 -17.53 -1.29
N GLY A 126 -36.46 -16.77 -2.15
CA GLY A 126 -37.66 -15.99 -1.81
C GLY A 126 -37.39 -14.59 -1.24
N SER A 127 -38.43 -13.91 -0.73
CA SER A 127 -38.47 -12.46 -0.41
C SER A 127 -37.45 -11.93 0.62
N ASP A 128 -36.68 -12.79 1.26
CA ASP A 128 -35.66 -12.40 2.25
C ASP A 128 -34.29 -12.11 1.58
N SER A 129 -34.14 -12.33 0.27
CA SER A 129 -32.86 -12.20 -0.47
C SER A 129 -32.78 -11.02 -1.45
N HIS A 130 -33.76 -10.10 -1.46
CA HIS A 130 -33.77 -8.92 -2.35
C HIS A 130 -32.46 -8.09 -2.26
N GLY A 131 -31.81 -8.06 -1.10
CA GLY A 131 -30.51 -7.41 -0.91
C GLY A 131 -29.40 -7.99 -1.80
N LEU A 132 -29.38 -9.32 -2.02
CA LEU A 132 -28.40 -9.95 -2.89
C LEU A 132 -28.64 -9.62 -4.37
N GLU A 133 -29.89 -9.62 -4.83
CA GLU A 133 -30.23 -9.23 -6.20
C GLU A 133 -29.84 -7.77 -6.49
N VAL A 134 -30.15 -6.87 -5.54
CA VAL A 134 -29.79 -5.45 -5.61
C VAL A 134 -28.26 -5.27 -5.58
N ALA A 135 -27.55 -6.00 -4.73
CA ALA A 135 -26.08 -5.97 -4.68
C ALA A 135 -25.45 -6.48 -5.98
N VAL A 136 -26.02 -7.53 -6.59
CA VAL A 136 -25.55 -8.03 -7.88
C VAL A 136 -25.73 -6.99 -8.98
N ILE A 137 -26.91 -6.39 -9.09
CA ILE A 137 -27.18 -5.36 -10.09
C ILE A 137 -26.34 -4.09 -9.84
N ALA A 138 -26.18 -3.70 -8.59
CA ALA A 138 -25.45 -2.49 -8.20
C ALA A 138 -23.97 -2.53 -8.58
N HIS A 139 -23.29 -3.69 -8.46
CA HIS A 139 -21.87 -3.80 -8.80
C HIS A 139 -21.60 -3.92 -10.30
N GLN A 140 -22.58 -4.38 -11.09
CA GLN A 140 -22.44 -4.52 -12.54
C GLN A 140 -22.26 -3.18 -13.25
N LEU A 141 -22.84 -2.10 -12.72
CA LEU A 141 -22.69 -0.77 -13.31
C LEU A 141 -21.24 -0.23 -13.22
N PRO A 142 -20.59 -0.18 -12.03
CA PRO A 142 -19.16 0.12 -11.92
C PRO A 142 -18.28 -0.80 -12.78
N MET A 143 -18.61 -2.10 -12.80
CA MET A 143 -17.88 -3.09 -13.59
C MET A 143 -17.96 -2.79 -15.09
N ALA A 144 -19.15 -2.52 -15.63
CA ALA A 144 -19.36 -2.23 -17.04
C ALA A 144 -18.63 -0.97 -17.50
N VAL A 145 -18.66 0.09 -16.68
CA VAL A 145 -17.87 1.30 -16.90
C VAL A 145 -16.38 0.97 -16.91
N GLY A 146 -15.90 0.19 -15.92
CA GLY A 146 -14.50 -0.19 -15.80
C GLY A 146 -13.99 -1.03 -16.96
N VAL A 147 -14.76 -2.03 -17.41
CA VAL A 147 -14.45 -2.90 -18.56
C VAL A 147 -14.44 -2.11 -19.85
N TRP A 148 -15.46 -1.28 -20.08
CA TRP A 148 -15.53 -0.44 -21.27
C TRP A 148 -14.34 0.52 -21.35
N TRP A 149 -14.04 1.22 -20.26
CA TRP A 149 -12.89 2.10 -20.18
C TRP A 149 -11.59 1.37 -20.50
N LEU A 150 -11.37 0.19 -19.91
CA LEU A 150 -10.14 -0.59 -20.07
C LEU A 150 -9.96 -1.11 -21.51
N LEU A 151 -11.04 -1.54 -22.16
CA LEU A 151 -10.99 -2.17 -23.49
C LEU A 151 -11.23 -1.19 -24.65
N SER A 152 -11.79 0.00 -24.38
CA SER A 152 -12.04 0.99 -25.43
C SER A 152 -10.79 1.42 -26.22
N PRO A 153 -9.57 1.50 -25.66
CA PRO A 153 -8.34 1.77 -26.43
C PRO A 153 -8.00 0.64 -27.42
N ALA A 154 -8.41 -0.60 -27.15
CA ALA A 154 -8.22 -1.73 -28.06
C ALA A 154 -9.23 -1.73 -29.24
N GLY A 155 -10.21 -0.82 -29.22
CA GLY A 155 -11.20 -0.62 -30.27
C GLY A 155 -12.62 -0.95 -29.82
N PHE A 156 -13.61 -0.30 -30.45
CA PHE A 156 -15.03 -0.43 -30.12
C PHE A 156 -15.52 -1.89 -30.17
N VAL A 157 -15.10 -2.65 -31.18
CA VAL A 157 -15.52 -4.05 -31.38
C VAL A 157 -15.06 -4.93 -30.22
N VAL A 158 -13.85 -4.72 -29.71
CA VAL A 158 -13.30 -5.49 -28.59
C VAL A 158 -14.05 -5.17 -27.31
N ALA A 159 -14.25 -3.88 -27.01
CA ALA A 159 -14.97 -3.44 -25.82
C ALA A 159 -16.45 -3.88 -25.82
N ALA A 160 -17.14 -3.73 -26.96
CA ALA A 160 -18.51 -4.17 -27.13
C ALA A 160 -18.62 -5.70 -27.08
N GLY A 161 -17.71 -6.42 -27.74
CA GLY A 161 -17.65 -7.87 -27.71
C GLY A 161 -17.45 -8.42 -26.30
N ALA A 162 -16.62 -7.78 -25.49
CA ALA A 162 -16.43 -8.16 -24.08
C ALA A 162 -17.69 -7.93 -23.23
N LEU A 163 -18.37 -6.80 -23.35
CA LEU A 163 -19.63 -6.56 -22.63
C LEU A 163 -20.75 -7.52 -23.07
N LEU A 164 -20.82 -7.84 -24.36
CA LEU A 164 -21.76 -8.86 -24.88
C LEU A 164 -21.43 -10.24 -24.32
N LEU A 165 -20.15 -10.60 -24.24
CA LEU A 165 -19.71 -11.86 -23.64
C LEU A 165 -20.08 -11.91 -22.15
N LEU A 166 -19.88 -10.83 -21.40
CA LEU A 166 -20.28 -10.73 -19.99
C LEU A 166 -21.79 -10.91 -19.83
N GLY A 167 -22.60 -10.20 -20.63
CA GLY A 167 -24.06 -10.35 -20.59
C GLY A 167 -24.52 -11.76 -20.94
N ALA A 168 -23.91 -12.38 -21.97
CA ALA A 168 -24.19 -13.76 -22.33
C ALA A 168 -23.79 -14.74 -21.21
N ALA A 169 -22.67 -14.49 -20.54
CA ALA A 169 -22.21 -15.29 -19.42
C ALA A 169 -23.15 -15.16 -18.20
N THR A 170 -23.63 -13.96 -17.88
CA THR A 170 -24.63 -13.73 -16.82
C THR A 170 -25.95 -14.44 -17.12
N VAL A 171 -26.46 -14.33 -18.35
CA VAL A 171 -27.66 -15.07 -18.77
C VAL A 171 -27.43 -16.58 -18.70
N ALA A 172 -26.28 -17.06 -19.16
CA ALA A 172 -25.93 -18.47 -19.05
C ALA A 172 -25.89 -18.91 -17.57
N GLY A 173 -25.25 -18.16 -16.69
CA GLY A 173 -25.20 -18.45 -15.25
C GLY A 173 -26.59 -18.57 -14.63
N TYR A 174 -27.49 -17.65 -14.98
CA TYR A 174 -28.87 -17.65 -14.50
C TYR A 174 -29.65 -18.88 -15.00
N VAL A 175 -29.55 -19.19 -16.29
CA VAL A 175 -30.27 -20.34 -16.90
C VAL A 175 -29.72 -21.68 -16.42
N PHE A 176 -28.39 -21.78 -16.25
CA PHE A 176 -27.72 -23.00 -15.81
C PHE A 176 -27.69 -23.18 -14.29
N ALA A 177 -28.33 -22.30 -13.52
CA ALA A 177 -28.39 -22.37 -12.06
C ALA A 177 -29.13 -23.60 -11.48
N ASP A 178 -29.69 -24.46 -12.33
CA ASP A 178 -30.35 -25.70 -11.93
C ASP A 178 -29.45 -26.62 -11.07
N ALA A 179 -30.05 -27.59 -10.38
CA ALA A 179 -29.50 -28.43 -9.30
C ALA A 179 -28.16 -29.19 -9.57
N SER A 180 -27.57 -29.03 -10.76
CA SER A 180 -26.23 -29.50 -11.10
C SER A 180 -25.12 -28.66 -10.43
N PHE A 181 -25.32 -27.34 -10.29
CA PHE A 181 -24.34 -26.45 -9.64
C PHE A 181 -24.42 -26.46 -8.11
N ALA A 182 -25.57 -26.88 -7.54
CA ALA A 182 -25.71 -27.18 -6.12
C ALA A 182 -24.81 -28.35 -5.65
N ARG A 183 -24.16 -29.07 -6.58
CA ARG A 183 -23.18 -30.14 -6.29
C ARG A 183 -21.73 -29.69 -6.41
N LEU A 184 -21.46 -28.46 -6.85
CA LEU A 184 -20.10 -27.94 -6.80
C LEU A 184 -19.72 -27.71 -5.34
N ASP A 185 -18.51 -28.12 -4.99
CA ASP A 185 -17.96 -27.89 -3.67
C ASP A 185 -17.91 -26.39 -3.39
N ALA A 186 -18.57 -25.95 -2.32
CA ALA A 186 -18.66 -24.55 -1.93
C ALA A 186 -17.27 -23.90 -1.77
N GLY A 187 -16.26 -24.67 -1.35
CA GLY A 187 -14.89 -24.21 -1.21
C GLY A 187 -14.26 -23.77 -2.52
N TRP A 188 -14.54 -24.44 -3.63
CA TRP A 188 -14.05 -24.03 -4.96
C TRP A 188 -14.64 -22.68 -5.40
N LEU A 189 -15.92 -22.44 -5.14
CA LEU A 189 -16.55 -21.14 -5.41
C LEU A 189 -15.94 -20.04 -4.55
N GLY A 190 -15.69 -20.32 -3.27
CA GLY A 190 -15.02 -19.36 -2.37
C GLY A 190 -13.60 -19.02 -2.81
N LEU A 191 -12.78 -20.02 -3.18
CA LEU A 191 -11.44 -19.81 -3.71
C LEU A 191 -11.46 -18.99 -5.01
N PHE A 192 -12.39 -19.31 -5.91
CA PHE A 192 -12.56 -18.59 -7.17
C PHE A 192 -12.91 -17.11 -6.93
N HIS A 193 -13.92 -16.82 -6.10
CA HIS A 193 -14.30 -15.46 -5.74
C HIS A 193 -13.15 -14.67 -5.12
N ALA A 194 -12.34 -15.31 -4.27
CA ALA A 194 -11.17 -14.69 -3.67
C ALA A 194 -10.11 -14.31 -4.72
N ILE A 195 -9.75 -15.23 -5.63
CA ILE A 195 -8.78 -14.94 -6.71
C ILE A 195 -9.28 -13.78 -7.58
N VAL A 196 -10.54 -13.82 -8.00
CA VAL A 196 -11.15 -12.76 -8.82
C VAL A 196 -11.18 -11.44 -8.08
N GLY A 197 -11.59 -11.44 -6.80
CA GLY A 197 -11.56 -10.24 -5.94
C GLY A 197 -10.15 -9.64 -5.85
N GLY A 198 -9.13 -10.47 -5.68
CA GLY A 198 -7.73 -10.05 -5.64
C GLY A 198 -7.28 -9.42 -6.96
N LEU A 199 -7.65 -10.03 -8.09
CA LEU A 199 -7.37 -9.50 -9.42
C LEU A 199 -8.06 -8.15 -9.66
N LEU A 200 -9.32 -8.00 -9.24
CA LEU A 200 -10.07 -6.74 -9.34
C LEU A 200 -9.38 -5.63 -8.53
N LEU A 201 -8.97 -5.92 -7.29
CA LEU A 201 -8.20 -4.97 -6.45
C LEU A 201 -6.87 -4.60 -7.09
N HIS A 202 -6.16 -5.54 -7.73
CA HIS A 202 -4.92 -5.26 -8.46
C HIS A 202 -5.13 -4.27 -9.61
N VAL A 203 -6.12 -4.53 -10.47
CA VAL A 203 -6.41 -3.74 -11.68
C VAL A 203 -6.86 -2.32 -11.32
N VAL A 204 -7.68 -2.20 -10.28
CA VAL A 204 -8.16 -0.90 -9.78
C VAL A 204 -7.05 -0.13 -9.07
N GLY A 205 -6.19 -0.81 -8.30
CA GLY A 205 -5.09 -0.21 -7.54
C GLY A 205 -3.95 0.40 -8.38
N HIS A 206 -3.73 -0.07 -9.60
CA HIS A 206 -2.69 0.48 -10.51
C HIS A 206 -3.13 1.73 -11.29
N ARG A 207 -4.32 2.28 -11.03
CA ARG A 207 -4.80 3.49 -11.72
C ARG A 207 -4.23 4.74 -11.05
N SER A 208 -3.12 5.27 -11.55
CA SER A 208 -2.63 6.61 -11.16
C SER A 208 -3.13 7.67 -12.14
N GLN A 209 -3.90 8.64 -11.62
CA GLN A 209 -4.16 9.91 -12.30
C GLN A 209 -3.57 11.04 -11.45
N GLU A 210 -2.77 11.92 -12.07
CA GLU A 210 -2.31 13.14 -11.42
C GLU A 210 -3.48 14.12 -11.31
N THR A 211 -3.91 14.43 -10.08
CA THR A 211 -4.99 15.37 -9.81
C THR A 211 -4.45 16.80 -9.69
N ASP A 212 -3.93 17.33 -10.79
CA ASP A 212 -3.18 18.60 -10.77
C ASP A 212 -4.09 19.85 -10.58
N SER A 213 -5.40 19.75 -10.84
CA SER A 213 -6.33 20.88 -10.69
C SER A 213 -7.36 20.70 -9.57
N ARG A 214 -7.69 21.80 -8.88
CA ARG A 214 -8.71 21.84 -7.82
C ARG A 214 -10.08 21.30 -8.28
N GLY A 215 -10.49 21.58 -9.53
CA GLY A 215 -11.75 21.10 -10.09
C GLY A 215 -11.80 19.58 -10.24
N VAL A 216 -10.70 18.98 -10.72
CA VAL A 216 -10.56 17.52 -10.86
C VAL A 216 -10.61 16.83 -9.49
N ARG A 217 -9.96 17.41 -8.47
CA ARG A 217 -10.02 16.89 -7.09
C ARG A 217 -11.44 16.89 -6.51
N ILE A 218 -12.21 17.95 -6.74
CA ILE A 218 -13.61 18.02 -6.30
C ILE A 218 -14.44 16.96 -7.02
N GLY A 219 -14.26 16.81 -8.34
CA GLY A 219 -14.89 15.74 -9.11
C GLY A 219 -14.59 14.35 -8.54
N ALA A 220 -13.31 14.06 -8.29
CA ALA A 220 -12.85 12.82 -7.67
C ALA A 220 -13.50 12.57 -6.30
N ALA A 221 -13.55 13.58 -5.43
CA ALA A 221 -14.20 13.48 -4.13
C ALA A 221 -15.72 13.23 -4.25
N CYS A 222 -16.41 13.94 -5.14
CA CYS A 222 -17.83 13.71 -5.40
C CYS A 222 -18.10 12.28 -5.89
N GLY A 223 -17.31 11.81 -6.85
CA GLY A 223 -17.37 10.43 -7.34
C GLY A 223 -17.19 9.40 -6.22
N GLY A 224 -16.17 9.60 -5.39
CA GLY A 224 -15.93 8.75 -4.23
C GLY A 224 -17.05 8.75 -3.20
N LEU A 225 -17.64 9.91 -2.92
CA LEU A 225 -18.79 10.03 -2.02
C LEU A 225 -20.03 9.32 -2.55
N VAL A 226 -20.28 9.37 -3.87
CA VAL A 226 -21.35 8.59 -4.51
C VAL A 226 -21.07 7.09 -4.37
N GLY A 227 -19.81 6.66 -4.57
CA GLY A 227 -19.39 5.28 -4.37
C GLY A 227 -19.58 4.81 -2.92
N LEU A 228 -19.20 5.64 -1.95
CA LEU A 228 -19.41 5.36 -0.53
C LEU A 228 -20.90 5.31 -0.18
N GLY A 229 -21.70 6.21 -0.73
CA GLY A 229 -23.16 6.21 -0.57
C GLY A 229 -23.80 4.93 -1.11
N LEU A 230 -23.33 4.42 -2.25
CA LEU A 230 -23.76 3.12 -2.79
C LEU A 230 -23.46 1.98 -1.81
N LEU A 231 -22.24 1.94 -1.25
CA LEU A 231 -21.85 0.91 -0.27
C LEU A 231 -22.69 0.99 1.00
N VAL A 232 -22.98 2.20 1.49
CA VAL A 232 -23.85 2.41 2.66
C VAL A 232 -25.28 1.97 2.37
N ALA A 233 -25.81 2.28 1.18
CA ALA A 233 -27.14 1.84 0.78
C ALA A 233 -27.24 0.30 0.70
N LEU A 234 -26.24 -0.35 0.11
CA LEU A 234 -26.17 -1.82 0.08
C LEU A 234 -26.05 -2.44 1.47
N ALA A 235 -25.23 -1.84 2.34
CA ALA A 235 -25.12 -2.28 3.73
C ALA A 235 -26.44 -2.12 4.51
N ALA A 236 -27.25 -1.10 4.21
CA ALA A 236 -28.53 -0.85 4.88
C ALA A 236 -29.63 -1.86 4.48
N GLU A 237 -29.53 -2.48 3.31
CA GLU A 237 -30.45 -3.52 2.82
C GLU A 237 -30.13 -4.92 3.40
N THR A 238 -29.07 -5.05 4.19
CA THR A 238 -28.73 -6.34 4.84
C THR A 238 -29.68 -6.64 5.99
N HIS A 239 -30.31 -7.82 5.96
CA HIS A 239 -31.25 -8.27 6.97
C HIS A 239 -30.78 -9.58 7.62
N GLY A 240 -30.23 -9.49 8.84
CA GLY A 240 -29.96 -10.64 9.71
C GLY A 240 -28.51 -10.78 10.18
N GLU A 241 -28.32 -11.20 11.44
CA GLU A 241 -27.00 -11.42 12.06
C GLU A 241 -26.16 -12.54 11.39
N ALA A 242 -26.78 -13.36 10.55
CA ALA A 242 -26.11 -14.44 9.83
C ALA A 242 -25.28 -13.95 8.62
N ASP A 243 -25.58 -12.76 8.08
CA ASP A 243 -24.91 -12.22 6.90
C ASP A 243 -23.42 -11.93 7.19
N PRO A 244 -22.48 -12.50 6.40
CA PRO A 244 -21.06 -12.16 6.48
C PRO A 244 -20.77 -10.65 6.46
N LEU A 245 -21.49 -9.86 5.66
CA LEU A 245 -21.32 -8.42 5.57
C LEU A 245 -21.71 -7.72 6.88
N ALA A 246 -22.90 -8.05 7.41
CA ALA A 246 -23.37 -7.49 8.69
C ALA A 246 -22.39 -7.79 9.84
N ARG A 247 -21.84 -9.02 9.89
CA ARG A 247 -20.81 -9.41 10.87
C ARG A 247 -19.52 -8.60 10.74
N THR A 248 -19.04 -8.39 9.51
CA THR A 248 -17.85 -7.56 9.26
C THR A 248 -18.09 -6.09 9.62
N LEU A 249 -19.26 -5.53 9.29
CA LEU A 249 -19.59 -4.14 9.64
C LEU A 249 -19.75 -3.94 11.16
N ALA A 250 -20.33 -4.92 11.85
CA ALA A 250 -20.43 -4.91 13.31
C ALA A 250 -19.03 -4.91 13.95
N ALA A 251 -18.16 -5.84 13.53
CA ALA A 251 -16.78 -5.91 14.02
C ALA A 251 -16.00 -4.62 13.72
N LEU A 252 -16.14 -4.06 12.51
CA LEU A 252 -15.51 -2.79 12.15
C LEU A 252 -15.99 -1.63 13.04
N GLY A 253 -17.29 -1.58 13.34
CA GLY A 253 -17.88 -0.58 14.22
C GLY A 253 -17.39 -0.68 15.65
N GLU A 254 -17.29 -1.89 16.20
CA GLU A 254 -16.73 -2.14 17.53
C GLU A 254 -15.25 -1.72 17.60
N LEU A 255 -14.43 -2.19 16.66
CA LEU A 255 -13.01 -1.83 16.56
C LEU A 255 -12.80 -0.31 16.42
N MET A 256 -13.68 0.37 15.68
CA MET A 256 -13.65 1.83 15.53
C MET A 256 -13.97 2.54 16.86
N ARG A 257 -15.03 2.12 17.57
CA ARG A 257 -15.40 2.71 18.88
C ARG A 257 -14.32 2.51 19.92
N ASP A 258 -13.67 1.35 19.93
CA ASP A 258 -12.61 1.03 20.89
C ASP A 258 -11.31 1.79 20.59
N SER A 259 -10.98 1.97 19.31
CA SER A 259 -9.73 2.63 18.90
C SER A 259 -9.83 4.15 18.87
N ALA A 260 -11.02 4.72 18.64
CA ALA A 260 -11.16 6.14 18.34
C ALA A 260 -10.68 7.11 19.44
N PRO A 261 -11.00 6.93 20.74
CA PRO A 261 -10.50 7.82 21.78
C PRO A 261 -8.97 7.88 21.82
N ALA A 262 -8.31 6.73 21.70
CA ALA A 262 -6.85 6.63 21.71
C ALA A 262 -6.23 7.29 20.47
N LEU A 263 -6.80 7.05 19.28
CA LEU A 263 -6.32 7.63 18.03
C LEU A 263 -6.46 9.16 18.00
N LEU A 264 -7.59 9.72 18.46
CA LEU A 264 -7.79 11.17 18.54
C LEU A 264 -6.79 11.83 19.50
N LEU A 265 -6.54 11.18 20.65
CA LEU A 265 -5.53 11.63 21.59
C LEU A 265 -4.12 11.56 20.98
N ALA A 266 -3.81 10.49 20.24
CA ALA A 266 -2.53 10.33 19.54
C ALA A 266 -2.30 11.47 18.53
N TYR A 267 -3.29 11.79 17.70
CA TYR A 267 -3.22 12.91 16.75
C TYR A 267 -3.02 14.25 17.46
N ALA A 268 -3.73 14.49 18.57
CA ALA A 268 -3.55 15.69 19.38
C ALA A 268 -2.12 15.79 19.93
N LEU A 269 -1.63 14.73 20.58
CA LEU A 269 -0.29 14.67 21.17
C LEU A 269 0.81 14.79 20.12
N ALA A 270 0.70 14.12 18.98
CA ALA A 270 1.65 14.25 17.89
C ALA A 270 1.70 15.70 17.36
N GLY A 271 0.54 16.35 17.26
CA GLY A 271 0.47 17.77 16.93
C GLY A 271 1.12 18.67 17.98
N LEU A 272 0.87 18.41 19.26
CA LEU A 272 1.52 19.13 20.38
C LEU A 272 3.04 19.00 20.32
N VAL A 273 3.55 17.79 20.10
CA VAL A 273 4.98 17.53 19.95
C VAL A 273 5.53 18.29 18.74
N SER A 274 4.91 18.17 17.57
CA SER A 274 5.41 18.84 16.36
C SER A 274 5.46 20.37 16.51
N GLY A 275 4.47 20.98 17.19
CA GLY A 275 4.45 22.42 17.44
C GLY A 275 5.38 22.89 18.57
N LEU A 276 5.51 22.10 19.64
CA LEU A 276 6.09 22.56 20.91
C LEU A 276 7.45 21.93 21.26
N MET A 277 7.91 20.91 20.55
CA MET A 277 9.12 20.16 20.94
C MET A 277 10.38 21.06 20.96
N PRO A 278 11.06 21.20 22.11
CA PRO A 278 12.30 22.00 22.22
C PRO A 278 13.50 21.29 21.57
N GLU A 279 14.55 22.04 21.18
CA GLU A 279 15.82 21.49 20.65
C GLU A 279 16.72 20.81 21.71
N ALA A 280 16.35 20.87 23.00
CA ALA A 280 17.12 20.33 24.12
C ALA A 280 17.38 18.79 24.11
N PRO A 281 16.47 17.91 23.64
CA PRO A 281 16.65 16.45 23.68
C PRO A 281 17.77 15.93 22.77
N VAL A 282 18.05 16.60 21.64
CA VAL A 282 19.04 16.16 20.65
C VAL A 282 20.45 16.12 21.23
N ARG A 283 20.81 17.10 22.07
CA ARG A 283 22.13 17.13 22.74
C ARG A 283 22.26 16.06 23.82
N TRP A 284 21.15 15.69 24.47
CA TRP A 284 21.14 14.65 25.50
C TRP A 284 21.34 13.25 24.90
N LEU A 285 20.70 12.97 23.76
CA LEU A 285 20.81 11.71 23.00
C LEU A 285 22.24 11.36 22.58
N ARG A 286 23.12 12.36 22.43
CA ARG A 286 24.52 12.18 22.00
C ARG A 286 25.48 11.73 23.11
N ARG A 287 25.07 11.77 24.38
CA ARG A 287 25.98 11.56 25.53
C ARG A 287 26.21 10.08 25.86
N GLY A 288 27.44 9.74 26.26
CA GLY A 288 27.81 8.41 26.76
C GLY A 288 28.08 7.38 25.66
N GLY A 289 28.27 6.11 26.05
CA GLY A 289 28.49 5.00 25.12
C GLY A 289 27.21 4.47 24.48
N PRO A 290 27.30 3.51 23.51
CA PRO A 290 26.16 3.04 22.73
C PRO A 290 24.96 2.53 23.54
N ALA A 291 25.20 1.82 24.66
CA ALA A 291 24.13 1.35 25.54
C ALA A 291 23.38 2.51 26.22
N GLY A 292 24.12 3.52 26.69
CA GLY A 292 23.52 4.72 27.29
C GLY A 292 22.83 5.61 26.26
N GLN A 293 23.32 5.63 25.02
CA GLN A 293 22.66 6.32 23.89
C GLN A 293 21.34 5.63 23.54
N ALA A 294 21.34 4.30 23.43
CA ALA A 294 20.13 3.51 23.20
C ALA A 294 19.08 3.75 24.29
N LEU A 295 19.47 3.71 25.57
CA LEU A 295 18.53 3.94 26.69
C LEU A 295 17.89 5.34 26.62
N ARG A 296 18.66 6.36 26.23
CA ARG A 296 18.12 7.72 26.00
C ARG A 296 17.19 7.77 24.80
N GLY A 297 17.50 7.02 23.74
CA GLY A 297 16.60 6.83 22.59
C GLY A 297 15.26 6.26 23.00
N VAL A 298 15.25 5.19 23.81
CA VAL A 298 14.02 4.60 24.37
C VAL A 298 13.25 5.64 25.19
N ALA A 299 13.94 6.37 26.07
CA ALA A 299 13.30 7.39 26.92
C ALA A 299 12.67 8.54 26.12
N VAL A 300 13.27 8.94 24.98
CA VAL A 300 12.69 9.95 24.09
C VAL A 300 11.55 9.39 23.25
N GLY A 301 11.61 8.11 22.84
CA GLY A 301 10.55 7.46 22.07
C GLY A 301 9.28 7.19 22.88
N LEU A 302 9.43 6.83 24.17
CA LEU A 302 8.33 6.49 25.09
C LEU A 302 7.15 7.48 25.09
N PRO A 303 7.34 8.81 25.21
CA PRO A 303 6.21 9.76 25.22
C PRO A 303 5.66 10.10 23.83
N LEU A 304 6.28 9.65 22.74
CA LEU A 304 5.98 10.12 21.39
C LEU A 304 5.04 9.15 20.66
N PRO A 305 3.80 9.57 20.31
CA PRO A 305 2.85 8.72 19.61
C PRO A 305 3.09 8.82 18.09
N LEU A 306 4.28 8.44 17.63
CA LEU A 306 4.54 8.33 16.19
C LEU A 306 4.35 6.89 15.76
N CYS A 307 3.51 6.68 14.74
CA CYS A 307 3.39 5.40 14.06
C CYS A 307 4.67 5.07 13.28
N SER A 308 4.76 3.83 12.79
CA SER A 308 5.87 3.37 11.94
C SER A 308 6.13 4.28 10.73
N CYS A 309 5.09 4.92 10.17
CA CYS A 309 5.21 5.85 9.05
C CYS A 309 5.79 7.20 9.50
N GLY A 310 5.27 7.76 10.60
CA GLY A 310 5.66 9.09 11.09
C GLY A 310 7.06 9.14 11.69
N VAL A 311 7.58 8.01 12.17
CA VAL A 311 8.89 7.96 12.82
C VAL A 311 10.06 7.96 11.82
N VAL A 312 9.85 7.58 10.55
CA VAL A 312 10.88 7.54 9.50
C VAL A 312 11.52 8.91 9.22
N PRO A 313 10.75 9.99 8.91
CA PRO A 313 11.35 11.30 8.67
C PRO A 313 12.05 11.85 9.92
N VAL A 314 11.50 11.60 11.11
CA VAL A 314 12.13 12.01 12.37
C VAL A 314 13.45 11.28 12.60
N TYR A 315 13.49 9.97 12.33
CA TYR A 315 14.70 9.15 12.41
C TYR A 315 15.81 9.69 11.49
N ARG A 316 15.49 9.99 10.22
CA ARG A 316 16.45 10.61 9.28
C ARG A 316 16.91 11.98 9.76
N SER A 317 16.00 12.82 10.24
CA SER A 317 16.33 14.14 10.81
C SER A 317 17.29 14.03 12.00
N LEU A 318 17.08 13.05 12.90
CA LEU A 318 18.01 12.79 14.01
C LEU A 318 19.40 12.38 13.51
N LEU A 319 19.48 11.51 12.50
CA LEU A 319 20.76 11.13 11.90
C LEU A 319 21.48 12.32 11.24
N GLN A 320 20.76 13.15 10.48
CA GLN A 320 21.29 14.37 9.86
C GLN A 320 21.82 15.37 10.91
N ARG A 321 21.14 15.46 12.05
CA ARG A 321 21.56 16.27 13.22
C ARG A 321 22.70 15.62 14.03
N GLY A 322 23.29 14.53 13.54
CA GLY A 322 24.45 13.87 14.15
C GLY A 322 24.12 13.06 15.41
N VAL A 323 22.88 12.61 15.59
CA VAL A 323 22.51 11.67 16.65
C VAL A 323 23.09 10.29 16.31
N PRO A 324 23.79 9.62 17.24
CA PRO A 324 24.33 8.28 17.01
C PRO A 324 23.24 7.26 16.66
N ALA A 325 23.55 6.35 15.74
CA ALA A 325 22.63 5.30 15.29
C ALA A 325 22.08 4.45 16.45
N ALA A 326 22.84 4.25 17.53
CA ALA A 326 22.35 3.55 18.72
C ALA A 326 21.14 4.24 19.38
N ALA A 327 21.21 5.56 19.56
CA ALA A 327 20.10 6.35 20.09
C ALA A 327 18.95 6.44 19.07
N ALA A 328 19.27 6.69 17.80
CA ALA A 328 18.28 6.86 16.76
C ALA A 328 17.48 5.57 16.50
N MET A 329 18.12 4.40 16.45
CA MET A 329 17.44 3.11 16.26
C MET A 329 16.62 2.71 17.49
N ALA A 330 17.12 2.94 18.70
CA ALA A 330 16.34 2.70 19.91
C ALA A 330 15.08 3.57 19.96
N PHE A 331 15.21 4.86 19.58
CA PHE A 331 14.07 5.75 19.39
C PHE A 331 13.12 5.23 18.31
N PHE A 332 13.65 4.79 17.17
CA PHE A 332 12.87 4.31 16.02
C PHE A 332 12.01 3.08 16.36
N ILE A 333 12.50 2.18 17.22
CA ILE A 333 11.73 1.03 17.73
C ILE A 333 10.77 1.45 18.85
N ALA A 334 11.27 2.20 19.83
CA ALA A 334 10.52 2.56 21.03
C ALA A 334 9.27 3.37 20.71
N THR A 335 9.33 4.27 19.73
CA THR A 335 8.24 5.20 19.43
C THR A 335 6.93 4.50 19.01
N PRO A 336 6.92 3.61 18.00
CA PRO A 336 5.71 2.88 17.63
C PRO A 336 5.31 1.78 18.64
N GLU A 337 6.22 1.27 19.49
CA GLU A 337 5.89 0.19 20.43
C GLU A 337 5.44 0.67 21.82
N LEU A 338 6.02 1.76 22.32
CA LEU A 338 5.85 2.30 23.67
C LEU A 338 5.02 3.57 23.73
N GLY A 339 4.52 4.04 22.58
CA GLY A 339 3.69 5.22 22.49
C GLY A 339 2.54 5.21 23.50
N VAL A 340 2.20 6.38 24.01
CA VAL A 340 1.11 6.55 24.99
C VAL A 340 -0.21 5.97 24.46
N ASP A 341 -0.45 6.07 23.15
CA ASP A 341 -1.58 5.47 22.46
C ASP A 341 -1.59 3.93 22.54
N ALA A 342 -0.44 3.30 22.33
CA ALA A 342 -0.30 1.85 22.44
C ALA A 342 -0.57 1.35 23.87
N ILE A 343 -0.13 2.10 24.89
CA ILE A 343 -0.38 1.76 26.30
C ILE A 343 -1.86 1.94 26.65
N LEU A 344 -2.45 3.08 26.29
CA LEU A 344 -3.85 3.39 26.56
C LEU A 344 -4.81 2.43 25.87
N LEU A 345 -4.44 1.92 24.68
CA LEU A 345 -5.22 0.92 23.95
C LEU A 345 -4.99 -0.51 24.49
N SER A 346 -3.75 -0.84 24.87
CA SER A 346 -3.44 -2.17 25.41
C SER A 346 -4.12 -2.44 26.75
N TRP A 347 -4.22 -1.43 27.62
CA TRP A 347 -4.76 -1.62 28.96
C TRP A 347 -6.20 -2.18 28.98
N PRO A 348 -7.18 -1.58 28.29
CA PRO A 348 -8.55 -2.11 28.26
C PRO A 348 -8.67 -3.40 27.44
N LEU A 349 -7.86 -3.59 26.39
CA LEU A 349 -8.01 -4.71 25.46
C LEU A 349 -7.25 -5.97 25.88
N LEU A 350 -6.06 -5.82 26.45
CA LEU A 350 -5.17 -6.93 26.84
C LEU A 350 -5.13 -7.14 28.36
N GLY A 351 -5.64 -6.19 29.13
CA GLY A 351 -5.51 -6.15 30.58
C GLY A 351 -4.17 -5.55 31.05
N ALA A 352 -4.13 -5.20 32.34
CA ALA A 352 -2.97 -4.53 32.95
C ALA A 352 -1.69 -5.37 32.89
N GLU A 353 -1.80 -6.68 33.16
CA GLU A 353 -0.64 -7.58 33.23
C GLU A 353 0.07 -7.69 31.88
N MET A 354 -0.70 -7.94 30.80
CA MET A 354 -0.15 -7.99 29.44
C MET A 354 0.35 -6.63 28.95
N THR A 355 -0.30 -5.54 29.34
CA THR A 355 0.14 -4.19 28.97
C THR A 355 1.49 -3.85 29.58
N VAL A 356 1.68 -4.13 30.88
CA VAL A 356 2.97 -3.92 31.55
C VAL A 356 4.04 -4.80 30.92
N LEU A 357 3.72 -6.07 30.65
CA LEU A 357 4.63 -7.00 30.00
C LEU A 357 5.07 -6.51 28.62
N ARG A 358 4.11 -6.02 27.81
CA ARG A 358 4.37 -5.41 26.51
C ARG A 358 5.31 -4.21 26.63
N VAL A 359 5.03 -3.28 27.53
CA VAL A 359 5.85 -2.06 27.72
C VAL A 359 7.27 -2.40 28.15
N VAL A 360 7.43 -3.31 29.11
CA VAL A 360 8.76 -3.73 29.58
C VAL A 360 9.53 -4.47 28.49
N ALA A 361 8.87 -5.39 27.78
CA ALA A 361 9.47 -6.14 26.69
C ALA A 361 9.90 -5.21 25.53
N ALA A 362 9.03 -4.30 25.11
CA ALA A 362 9.31 -3.33 24.05
C ALA A 362 10.48 -2.39 24.42
N ALA A 363 10.50 -1.88 25.66
CA ALA A 363 11.62 -1.06 26.14
C ALA A 363 12.94 -1.83 26.16
N LEU A 364 12.90 -3.10 26.58
CA LEU A 364 14.06 -3.97 26.60
C LEU A 364 14.55 -4.26 25.18
N VAL A 365 13.66 -4.61 24.25
CA VAL A 365 14.00 -4.89 22.85
C VAL A 365 14.57 -3.65 22.17
N ALA A 366 13.91 -2.49 22.29
CA ALA A 366 14.40 -1.23 21.74
C ALA A 366 15.79 -0.88 22.26
N TRP A 367 16.04 -1.08 23.57
CA TRP A 367 17.34 -0.85 24.17
C TRP A 367 18.41 -1.82 23.66
N LEU A 368 18.12 -3.12 23.64
CA LEU A 368 19.06 -4.17 23.21
C LEU A 368 19.41 -4.04 21.73
N VAL A 369 18.42 -3.83 20.87
CA VAL A 369 18.63 -3.67 19.41
C VAL A 369 19.37 -2.37 19.12
N GLY A 370 18.97 -1.25 19.75
CA GLY A 370 19.69 0.01 19.61
C GLY A 370 21.14 -0.08 20.09
N TRP A 371 21.39 -0.75 21.22
CA TRP A 371 22.74 -0.98 21.72
C TRP A 371 23.57 -1.88 20.80
N TRP A 372 23.02 -3.03 20.40
CA TRP A 372 23.76 -4.05 19.68
C TRP A 372 23.92 -3.73 18.19
N VAL A 373 22.80 -3.47 17.51
CA VAL A 373 22.75 -3.19 16.07
C VAL A 373 23.13 -1.73 15.82
N GLY A 374 22.48 -0.80 16.51
CA GLY A 374 22.75 0.63 16.34
C GLY A 374 24.14 1.04 16.80
N GLY A 375 24.70 0.38 17.83
CA GLY A 375 26.09 0.58 18.25
C GLY A 375 27.14 0.10 17.24
N ARG A 376 26.76 -0.79 16.30
CA ARG A 376 27.62 -1.32 15.23
C ARG A 376 27.27 -0.76 13.84
N ALA A 377 26.21 0.03 13.75
CA ALA A 377 25.79 0.64 12.49
C ALA A 377 26.84 1.69 12.03
N ARG A 378 27.00 1.81 10.71
CA ARG A 378 27.87 2.85 10.14
C ARG A 378 27.39 4.23 10.57
N ARG A 379 28.31 5.07 11.01
CA ARG A 379 28.03 6.49 11.25
C ARG A 379 27.92 7.19 9.90
N ILE A 380 26.80 7.84 9.66
CA ILE A 380 26.65 8.79 8.56
C ILE A 380 27.26 10.11 9.05
N GLY A 381 28.16 10.71 8.26
CA GLY A 381 28.67 12.05 8.55
C GLY A 381 27.56 13.07 8.33
N GLY A 382 27.08 13.71 9.39
CA GLY A 382 26.07 14.76 9.28
C GLY A 382 26.67 16.03 8.67
N SER A 383 26.08 16.53 7.59
CA SER A 383 26.30 17.91 7.14
C SER A 383 25.78 18.86 8.20
N SER A 384 26.67 19.69 8.71
CA SER A 384 26.42 20.64 9.78
C SER A 384 25.67 21.86 9.27
N GLU A 385 24.35 21.87 9.43
CA GLU A 385 23.59 23.08 9.76
C GLU A 385 22.27 22.65 10.44
N PRO A 386 22.04 22.99 11.72
CA PRO A 386 20.76 22.72 12.36
C PRO A 386 19.69 23.59 11.70
N GLU A 387 18.72 22.94 11.06
CA GLU A 387 17.50 23.59 10.58
C GLU A 387 16.84 24.33 11.76
N ALA A 388 16.71 25.66 11.63
CA ALA A 388 16.26 26.52 12.71
C ALA A 388 14.84 26.12 13.14
N GLY A 389 14.65 25.81 14.43
CA GLY A 389 13.33 25.46 14.96
C GLY A 389 12.26 26.53 14.71
N PRO A 390 10.97 26.18 14.80
CA PRO A 390 9.87 27.10 14.47
C PRO A 390 9.94 28.38 15.31
N ARG A 391 10.07 29.54 14.64
CA ARG A 391 10.08 30.87 15.28
C ARG A 391 8.66 31.44 15.31
N GLY A 392 8.15 31.75 16.51
CA GLY A 392 6.84 32.40 16.68
C GLY A 392 6.24 32.23 18.09
N PRO A 393 5.12 32.90 18.39
CA PRO A 393 4.40 32.78 19.66
C PRO A 393 3.98 31.34 19.95
N ALA A 394 3.97 30.94 21.23
CA ALA A 394 3.61 29.57 21.65
C ALA A 394 2.22 29.13 21.15
N LEU A 395 1.26 30.05 21.09
CA LEU A 395 -0.08 29.77 20.58
C LEU A 395 -0.10 29.48 19.06
N ALA A 396 0.67 30.23 18.27
CA ALA A 396 0.78 30.00 16.83
C ALA A 396 1.44 28.64 16.54
N ARG A 397 2.45 28.29 17.35
CA ARG A 397 3.13 26.99 17.31
C ARG A 397 2.20 25.84 17.71
N LEU A 398 1.39 26.03 18.77
CA LEU A 398 0.37 25.08 19.20
C LEU A 398 -0.66 24.82 18.10
N TRP A 399 -1.20 25.88 17.49
CA TRP A 399 -2.18 25.77 16.41
C TRP A 399 -1.59 25.10 15.16
N SER A 400 -0.38 25.51 14.76
CA SER A 400 0.35 24.87 13.66
C SER A 400 0.56 23.39 13.93
N GLY A 401 0.99 23.04 15.14
CA GLY A 401 1.18 21.65 15.56
C GLY A 401 -0.10 20.84 15.51
N LEU A 402 -1.20 21.33 16.10
CA LEU A 402 -2.50 20.65 16.05
C LEU A 402 -3.03 20.50 14.62
N ARG A 403 -2.82 21.49 13.74
CA ARG A 403 -3.15 21.39 12.31
C ARG A 403 -2.32 20.31 11.62
N THR A 404 -1.06 20.15 11.96
CA THR A 404 -0.23 19.04 11.46
C THR A 404 -0.75 17.70 11.99
N GLY A 405 -1.09 17.59 13.28
CA GLY A 405 -1.61 16.38 13.91
C GLY A 405 -2.97 15.91 13.37
N PHE A 406 -3.95 16.82 13.25
CA PHE A 406 -5.30 16.49 12.74
C PHE A 406 -5.46 16.66 11.23
N GLY A 407 -4.43 17.16 10.54
CA GLY A 407 -4.42 17.38 9.10
C GLY A 407 -3.47 16.43 8.40
N GLU A 408 -2.19 16.80 8.34
CA GLU A 408 -1.16 16.06 7.59
C GLU A 408 -0.96 14.63 8.11
N LEU A 409 -0.99 14.44 9.43
CA LEU A 409 -0.83 13.11 10.02
C LEU A 409 -2.06 12.23 9.79
N VAL A 410 -3.27 12.79 9.85
CA VAL A 410 -4.50 12.06 9.46
C VAL A 410 -4.47 11.74 7.96
N ASP A 411 -4.08 12.70 7.11
CA ASP A 411 -4.00 12.53 5.66
C ASP A 411 -3.07 11.36 5.28
N THR A 412 -1.96 11.21 6.00
CA THR A 412 -0.97 10.15 5.75
C THR A 412 -1.31 8.80 6.40
N THR A 413 -1.97 8.79 7.55
CA THR A 413 -2.18 7.56 8.34
C THR A 413 -3.57 6.95 8.23
N ALA A 414 -4.61 7.75 7.91
CA ALA A 414 -5.99 7.26 7.81
C ALA A 414 -6.18 6.10 6.81
N PRO A 415 -5.55 6.06 5.62
CA PRO A 415 -5.70 4.93 4.71
C PRO A 415 -5.18 3.62 5.31
N TRP A 416 -4.05 3.67 6.01
CA TRP A 416 -3.43 2.52 6.65
C TRP A 416 -4.21 2.04 7.87
N ILE A 417 -4.71 2.98 8.70
CA ILE A 417 -5.54 2.64 9.86
C ILE A 417 -6.87 2.06 9.39
N GLY A 418 -7.52 2.66 8.40
CA GLY A 418 -8.75 2.14 7.81
C GLY A 418 -8.57 0.74 7.22
N LEU A 419 -7.48 0.51 6.48
CA LEU A 419 -7.14 -0.82 5.97
C LEU A 419 -6.89 -1.82 7.10
N GLY A 420 -6.16 -1.44 8.15
CA GLY A 420 -5.91 -2.29 9.31
C GLY A 420 -7.18 -2.69 10.05
N LEU A 421 -8.07 -1.73 10.31
CA LEU A 421 -9.37 -1.97 10.95
C LEU A 421 -10.26 -2.86 10.07
N LEU A 422 -10.28 -2.63 8.75
CA LEU A 422 -11.02 -3.44 7.80
C LEU A 422 -10.49 -4.88 7.76
N VAL A 423 -9.17 -5.08 7.67
CA VAL A 423 -8.56 -6.42 7.67
C VAL A 423 -8.82 -7.13 9.01
N ALA A 424 -8.75 -6.42 10.13
CA ALA A 424 -9.08 -6.98 11.44
C ALA A 424 -10.55 -7.44 11.49
N ALA A 425 -11.49 -6.58 11.07
CA ALA A 425 -12.92 -6.90 10.99
C ALA A 425 -13.24 -8.05 9.99
N LEU A 426 -12.43 -8.18 8.94
CA LEU A 426 -12.55 -9.26 7.95
C LEU A 426 -11.99 -10.58 8.43
N ILE A 427 -10.99 -10.59 9.31
CA ILE A 427 -10.34 -11.81 9.78
C ILE A 427 -11.03 -12.31 11.05
N GLU A 428 -11.43 -11.40 11.93
CA GLU A 428 -11.93 -11.71 13.25
C GLU A 428 -13.06 -12.75 13.24
N PRO A 429 -14.13 -12.67 12.43
CA PRO A 429 -15.20 -13.67 12.44
C PRO A 429 -14.76 -15.09 12.01
N TRP A 430 -13.66 -15.21 11.28
CA TRP A 430 -13.26 -16.45 10.58
C TRP A 430 -12.18 -17.25 11.28
N ILE A 431 -11.60 -16.72 12.35
CA ILE A 431 -10.64 -17.46 13.15
C ILE A 431 -11.38 -18.45 14.04
N ASP A 432 -11.25 -19.73 13.73
CA ASP A 432 -11.73 -20.82 14.57
C ASP A 432 -10.81 -20.97 15.80
N PRO A 433 -11.33 -20.80 17.03
CA PRO A 433 -10.56 -20.99 18.25
C PRO A 433 -9.91 -22.39 18.35
N SER A 434 -10.55 -23.42 17.81
CA SER A 434 -10.04 -24.80 17.84
C SER A 434 -8.82 -24.98 16.94
N ALA A 435 -8.82 -24.36 15.76
CA ALA A 435 -7.68 -24.38 14.85
C ALA A 435 -6.48 -23.64 15.43
N LEU A 436 -6.71 -22.52 16.12
CA LEU A 436 -5.65 -21.72 16.73
C LEU A 436 -5.01 -22.45 17.92
N THR A 437 -5.84 -23.04 18.79
CA THR A 437 -5.39 -23.81 19.96
C THR A 437 -4.72 -25.14 19.60
N ALA A 438 -4.98 -25.70 18.41
CA ALA A 438 -4.31 -26.92 17.93
C ALA A 438 -2.82 -26.70 17.61
N ILE A 439 -2.40 -25.46 17.34
CA ILE A 439 -0.99 -25.14 17.05
C ILE A 439 -0.19 -25.19 18.36
N PRO A 440 0.94 -25.93 18.44
CA PRO A 440 1.78 -25.95 19.63
C PRO A 440 2.28 -24.55 20.01
N GLY A 441 2.23 -24.19 21.30
CA GLY A 441 2.58 -22.85 21.79
C GLY A 441 3.90 -22.28 21.23
N PRO A 442 5.03 -23.00 21.29
CA PRO A 442 6.29 -22.50 20.71
C PRO A 442 6.22 -22.19 19.21
N LEU A 443 5.44 -22.99 18.46
CA LEU A 443 5.21 -22.77 17.03
C LEU A 443 4.29 -21.56 16.80
N GLN A 444 3.27 -21.34 17.66
CA GLN A 444 2.48 -20.11 17.61
C GLN A 444 3.36 -18.87 17.75
N VAL A 445 4.26 -18.85 18.74
CA VAL A 445 5.19 -17.73 18.96
C VAL A 445 6.03 -17.45 17.72
N LEU A 446 6.62 -18.49 17.12
CA LEU A 446 7.44 -18.34 15.93
C LEU A 446 6.64 -17.84 14.72
N LEU A 447 5.46 -18.42 14.47
CA LEU A 447 4.61 -18.06 13.34
C LEU A 447 4.14 -16.61 13.44
N PHE A 448 3.66 -16.19 14.61
CA PHE A 448 3.16 -14.83 14.84
C PHE A 448 4.29 -13.79 14.86
N ALA A 449 5.46 -14.12 15.41
CA ALA A 449 6.63 -13.25 15.31
C ALA A 449 7.05 -13.04 13.84
N ALA A 450 7.14 -14.13 13.06
CA ALA A 450 7.50 -14.08 11.65
C ALA A 450 6.46 -13.35 10.79
N LEU A 451 5.18 -13.53 11.11
CA LEU A 451 4.07 -12.84 10.46
C LEU A 451 4.12 -11.33 10.68
N GLY A 452 4.54 -10.86 11.86
CA GLY A 452 4.70 -9.43 12.13
C GLY A 452 5.80 -8.76 11.31
N VAL A 453 6.87 -9.48 10.92
CA VAL A 453 8.03 -8.89 10.22
C VAL A 453 7.71 -8.21 8.87
N PRO A 454 6.95 -8.83 7.96
CA PRO A 454 6.58 -8.18 6.70
C PRO A 454 5.36 -7.27 6.82
N ILE A 455 4.54 -7.43 7.86
CA ILE A 455 3.23 -6.78 7.95
C ILE A 455 3.39 -5.32 8.38
N TYR A 456 2.89 -4.41 7.55
CA TYR A 456 2.81 -3.00 7.88
C TYR A 456 1.57 -2.70 8.73
N VAL A 457 1.64 -2.98 10.04
CA VAL A 457 0.56 -2.67 10.98
C VAL A 457 1.10 -1.85 12.13
N CYS A 458 0.47 -0.69 12.38
CA CYS A 458 0.80 0.16 13.52
C CYS A 458 0.39 -0.52 14.84
N ALA A 459 1.01 -0.13 15.96
CA ALA A 459 0.64 -0.65 17.28
C ALA A 459 -0.87 -0.49 17.57
N SER A 460 -1.48 0.60 17.12
CA SER A 460 -2.91 0.86 17.31
C SER A 460 -3.78 -0.16 16.57
N GLY A 461 -3.38 -0.64 15.39
CA GLY A 461 -4.09 -1.69 14.65
C GLY A 461 -3.75 -3.11 15.10
N ALA A 462 -2.52 -3.35 15.58
CA ALA A 462 -2.08 -4.66 16.04
C ALA A 462 -2.73 -5.07 17.37
N THR A 463 -3.03 -4.10 18.25
CA THR A 463 -3.53 -4.35 19.61
C THR A 463 -4.93 -4.99 19.62
N PRO A 464 -5.95 -4.45 18.92
CA PRO A 464 -7.27 -5.06 18.87
C PRO A 464 -7.25 -6.43 18.19
N LEU A 465 -6.48 -6.56 17.10
CA LEU A 465 -6.29 -7.85 16.42
C LEU A 465 -5.76 -8.91 17.39
N VAL A 466 -4.72 -8.58 18.16
CA VAL A 466 -4.16 -9.50 19.16
C VAL A 466 -5.11 -9.77 20.31
N ALA A 467 -5.88 -8.79 20.77
CA ALA A 467 -6.90 -8.99 21.80
C ALA A 467 -7.97 -10.00 21.35
N ALA A 468 -8.49 -9.85 20.14
CA ALA A 468 -9.44 -10.80 19.55
C ALA A 468 -8.83 -12.20 19.40
N LEU A 469 -7.56 -12.30 18.99
CA LEU A 469 -6.86 -13.57 18.88
C LEU A 469 -6.61 -14.25 20.24
N LEU A 470 -6.25 -13.48 21.27
CA LEU A 470 -6.10 -13.97 22.64
C LEU A 470 -7.42 -14.53 23.17
N ALA A 471 -8.54 -13.84 22.91
CA ALA A 471 -9.88 -14.33 23.25
C ALA A 471 -10.22 -15.66 22.56
N LYS A 472 -9.60 -15.92 21.41
CA LYS A 472 -9.72 -17.17 20.64
C LYS A 472 -8.66 -18.22 20.97
N GLY A 473 -7.85 -17.99 22.00
CA GLY A 473 -6.87 -18.96 22.49
C GLY A 473 -5.47 -18.85 21.90
N LEU A 474 -5.11 -17.71 21.28
CA LEU A 474 -3.71 -17.39 20.99
C LEU A 474 -2.91 -17.37 22.30
N SER A 475 -1.68 -17.89 22.29
CA SER A 475 -0.84 -17.80 23.48
C SER A 475 -0.41 -16.36 23.80
N PRO A 476 -0.34 -15.94 25.08
CA PRO A 476 0.18 -14.63 25.48
C PRO A 476 1.59 -14.35 24.94
N GLY A 477 2.43 -15.38 24.85
CA GLY A 477 3.75 -15.29 24.24
C GLY A 477 3.70 -14.96 22.75
N ALA A 478 2.79 -15.58 21.99
CA ALA A 478 2.62 -15.33 20.56
C ALA A 478 2.04 -13.95 20.27
N ALA A 479 1.07 -13.54 21.10
CA ALA A 479 0.54 -12.19 21.13
C ALA A 479 1.64 -11.14 21.35
N LEU A 480 2.46 -11.31 22.39
CA LEU A 480 3.57 -10.41 22.67
C LEU A 480 4.57 -10.37 21.51
N ALA A 481 4.93 -11.53 20.96
CA ALA A 481 5.90 -11.60 19.88
C ALA A 481 5.42 -10.86 18.61
N PHE A 482 4.14 -10.98 18.26
CA PHE A 482 3.54 -10.20 17.16
C PHE A 482 3.49 -8.70 17.46
N LEU A 483 3.15 -8.30 18.69
CA LEU A 483 3.09 -6.88 19.09
C LEU A 483 4.46 -6.19 19.11
N LEU A 484 5.54 -6.95 19.24
CA LEU A 484 6.92 -6.46 19.12
C LEU A 484 7.36 -6.43 17.65
N THR A 485 7.11 -7.49 16.86
CA THR A 485 7.58 -7.48 15.47
C THR A 485 6.73 -6.59 14.57
N GLY A 486 5.41 -6.61 14.63
CA GLY A 486 4.52 -5.89 13.70
C GLY A 486 4.79 -4.38 13.61
N PRO A 487 4.70 -3.62 14.71
CA PRO A 487 4.89 -2.17 14.67
C PRO A 487 6.33 -1.72 14.38
N ALA A 488 7.32 -2.48 14.85
CA ALA A 488 8.73 -2.09 14.74
C ALA A 488 9.44 -2.63 13.49
N THR A 489 9.03 -3.79 12.96
CA THR A 489 9.60 -4.38 11.74
C THR A 489 8.57 -4.38 10.62
N ASN A 490 8.92 -3.74 9.52
CA ASN A 490 8.11 -3.76 8.31
C ASN A 490 9.00 -3.42 7.09
N ALA A 491 8.41 -3.51 5.89
CA ALA A 491 9.12 -3.27 4.63
C ALA A 491 9.73 -1.86 4.54
N THR A 492 9.08 -0.82 5.08
CA THR A 492 9.58 0.57 5.01
C THR A 492 10.73 0.78 6.00
N THR A 493 10.60 0.31 7.24
CA THR A 493 11.66 0.28 8.25
C THR A 493 12.91 -0.41 7.69
N PHE A 494 12.74 -1.57 7.04
CA PHE A 494 13.85 -2.27 6.40
C PHE A 494 14.49 -1.44 5.28
N GLY A 495 13.69 -0.83 4.41
CA GLY A 495 14.15 0.03 3.32
C GLY A 495 14.96 1.23 3.82
N VAL A 496 14.45 1.94 4.82
CA VAL A 496 15.11 3.10 5.44
C VAL A 496 16.42 2.69 6.09
N LEU A 497 16.42 1.64 6.92
CA LEU A 497 17.65 1.13 7.54
C LEU A 497 18.67 0.66 6.50
N ALA A 498 18.21 0.07 5.39
CA ALA A 498 19.07 -0.37 4.31
C ALA A 498 19.68 0.82 3.54
N GLN A 499 18.94 1.92 3.37
CA GLN A 499 19.44 3.14 2.73
C GLN A 499 20.44 3.88 3.65
N GLU A 500 20.09 4.09 4.92
CA GLU A 500 20.89 4.87 5.85
C GLU A 500 22.14 4.10 6.34
N HIS A 501 22.00 2.79 6.63
CA HIS A 501 23.08 2.01 7.25
C HIS A 501 23.52 0.78 6.43
N GLY A 502 22.92 0.52 5.27
CA GLY A 502 23.19 -0.62 4.39
C GLY A 502 22.40 -1.89 4.73
N ARG A 503 22.14 -2.71 3.71
CA ARG A 503 21.31 -3.94 3.78
C ARG A 503 21.74 -4.92 4.87
N ALA A 504 23.06 -5.05 5.13
CA ALA A 504 23.56 -5.93 6.19
C ALA A 504 23.11 -5.48 7.59
N THR A 505 23.06 -4.17 7.85
CA THR A 505 22.58 -3.63 9.13
C THR A 505 21.07 -3.81 9.27
N ALA A 506 20.31 -3.58 8.20
CA ALA A 506 18.87 -3.83 8.16
C ALA A 506 18.52 -5.32 8.39
N ALA A 507 19.28 -6.24 7.80
CA ALA A 507 19.12 -7.68 8.04
C ALA A 507 19.41 -8.07 9.50
N ARG A 508 20.49 -7.52 10.09
CA ARG A 508 20.79 -7.74 11.51
C ARG A 508 19.70 -7.16 12.43
N PHE A 509 19.13 -6.01 12.08
CA PHE A 509 18.00 -5.42 12.79
C PHE A 509 16.79 -6.35 12.78
N ALA A 510 16.35 -6.80 11.59
CA ALA A 510 15.20 -7.70 11.47
C ALA A 510 15.42 -9.04 12.19
N ALA A 511 16.63 -9.61 12.06
CA ALA A 511 16.98 -10.84 12.76
C ALA A 511 17.01 -10.64 14.29
N ALA A 512 17.56 -9.53 14.79
CA ALA A 512 17.58 -9.21 16.21
C ALA A 512 16.17 -9.08 16.78
N MET A 513 15.29 -8.34 16.08
CA MET A 513 13.89 -8.17 16.45
C MET A 513 13.17 -9.52 16.52
N LEU A 514 13.30 -10.36 15.48
CA LEU A 514 12.67 -11.67 15.45
C LEU A 514 13.16 -12.58 16.59
N VAL A 515 14.48 -12.66 16.79
CA VAL A 515 15.07 -13.52 17.84
C VAL A 515 14.65 -13.06 19.24
N LEU A 516 14.70 -11.75 19.51
CA LEU A 516 14.32 -11.22 20.82
C LEU A 516 12.81 -11.36 21.07
N ALA A 517 11.97 -11.10 20.07
CA ALA A 517 10.52 -11.25 20.18
C ALA A 517 10.13 -12.72 20.43
N VAL A 518 10.73 -13.67 19.70
CA VAL A 518 10.50 -15.10 19.93
C VAL A 518 11.01 -15.53 21.31
N GLY A 519 12.21 -15.10 21.70
CA GLY A 519 12.79 -15.43 23.00
C GLY A 519 11.93 -14.92 24.17
N LEU A 520 11.45 -13.67 24.10
CA LEU A 520 10.56 -13.10 25.11
C LEU A 520 9.17 -13.76 25.07
N GLY A 521 8.61 -14.02 23.89
CA GLY A 521 7.33 -14.72 23.77
C GLY A 521 7.36 -16.12 24.39
N LEU A 522 8.40 -16.91 24.10
CA LEU A 522 8.61 -18.22 24.73
C LEU A 522 8.81 -18.10 26.25
N LEU A 523 9.58 -17.11 26.71
CA LEU A 523 9.77 -16.87 28.14
C LEU A 523 8.42 -16.59 28.84
N VAL A 524 7.55 -15.78 28.24
CA VAL A 524 6.22 -15.47 28.77
C VAL A 524 5.37 -16.73 28.85
N ASP A 525 5.31 -17.54 27.80
CA ASP A 525 4.55 -18.78 27.80
C ASP A 525 5.06 -19.81 28.83
N MET A 526 6.34 -19.78 29.17
CA MET A 526 6.94 -20.65 30.18
C MET A 526 6.76 -20.15 31.61
N THR A 527 6.86 -18.83 31.83
CA THR A 527 6.93 -18.24 33.19
C THR A 527 5.59 -17.72 33.68
N LEU A 528 4.68 -17.39 32.77
CA LEU A 528 3.38 -16.80 33.07
C LEU A 528 2.23 -17.62 32.46
N PRO A 529 2.15 -18.96 32.68
CA PRO A 529 1.08 -19.78 32.13
C PRO A 529 -0.31 -19.33 32.60
N GLN A 530 -0.41 -18.67 33.76
CA GLN A 530 -1.64 -18.07 34.28
C GLN A 530 -2.24 -17.01 33.33
N LEU A 531 -1.42 -16.32 32.53
CA LEU A 531 -1.90 -15.32 31.57
C LEU A 531 -2.75 -15.93 30.44
N ARG A 532 -2.69 -17.25 30.22
CA ARG A 532 -3.49 -17.95 29.20
C ARG A 532 -5.01 -17.88 29.46
N GLY A 533 -5.43 -17.51 30.68
CA GLY A 533 -6.84 -17.32 31.04
C GLY A 533 -7.19 -15.91 31.53
N VAL A 534 -6.21 -15.00 31.65
CA VAL A 534 -6.41 -13.62 32.13
C VAL A 534 -6.86 -12.68 31.00
N ALA A 535 -6.78 -13.12 29.74
CA ALA A 535 -7.43 -12.47 28.60
C ALA A 535 -8.96 -12.69 28.61
N GLY A 536 -9.59 -12.45 29.76
CA GLY A 536 -11.00 -12.13 29.77
C GLY A 536 -11.13 -10.74 29.17
N VAL A 537 -11.49 -10.67 27.89
CA VAL A 537 -12.19 -9.50 27.36
C VAL A 537 -13.35 -9.29 28.33
N GLN A 538 -13.22 -8.31 29.24
CA GLN A 538 -14.39 -7.78 29.91
C GLN A 538 -15.25 -7.29 28.75
N PRO A 539 -16.42 -7.91 28.46
CA PRO A 539 -17.31 -7.37 27.46
C PRO A 539 -17.51 -5.92 27.88
N HIS A 540 -17.05 -4.99 27.05
CA HIS A 540 -17.09 -3.59 27.39
C HIS A 540 -18.54 -3.28 27.77
N ALA A 541 -18.77 -2.93 29.04
CA ALA A 541 -20.03 -2.33 29.45
C ALA A 541 -20.30 -1.22 28.43
N GLY A 542 -21.48 -1.27 27.78
CA GLY A 542 -21.75 -0.63 26.49
C GLY A 542 -21.02 0.69 26.29
N HIS A 543 -20.44 0.88 25.10
CA HIS A 543 -19.58 2.01 24.77
C HIS A 543 -20.14 3.32 25.36
N GLY A 544 -19.36 3.94 26.24
CA GLY A 544 -19.78 5.20 26.85
C GLY A 544 -19.99 6.28 25.78
N PRO A 545 -20.76 7.33 26.07
CA PRO A 545 -21.06 8.40 25.10
C PRO A 545 -19.79 9.08 24.56
N LEU A 546 -18.69 9.05 25.31
CA LEU A 546 -17.37 9.52 24.86
C LEU A 546 -16.79 8.66 23.73
N ALA A 547 -16.90 7.33 23.81
CA ALA A 547 -16.39 6.43 22.79
C ALA A 547 -17.19 6.54 21.49
N GLU A 548 -18.52 6.63 21.61
CA GLU A 548 -19.42 6.95 20.48
C GLU A 548 -19.05 8.29 19.84
N ALA A 549 -18.93 9.37 20.63
CA ALA A 549 -18.56 10.69 20.12
C ALA A 549 -17.16 10.69 19.46
N ALA A 550 -16.20 9.97 20.05
CA ALA A 550 -14.87 9.82 19.49
C ALA A 550 -14.89 9.06 18.16
N ALA A 551 -15.68 7.98 18.06
CA ALA A 551 -15.83 7.21 16.83
C ALA A 551 -16.38 8.07 15.69
N TRP A 552 -17.44 8.84 15.94
CA TRP A 552 -17.99 9.77 14.95
C TRP A 552 -17.02 10.89 14.59
N ALA A 553 -16.27 11.43 15.55
CA ALA A 553 -15.25 12.44 15.29
C ALA A 553 -14.10 11.88 14.44
N LEU A 554 -13.62 10.66 14.73
CA LEU A 554 -12.58 9.99 13.95
C LEU A 554 -13.07 9.65 12.54
N ALA A 555 -14.27 9.09 12.40
CA ALA A 555 -14.90 8.82 11.11
C ALA A 555 -15.06 10.10 10.29
N GLY A 556 -15.47 11.20 10.92
CA GLY A 556 -15.54 12.52 10.30
C GLY A 556 -14.17 13.03 9.83
N LEU A 557 -13.11 12.86 10.62
CA LEU A 557 -11.74 13.21 10.22
C LEU A 557 -11.25 12.37 9.04
N PHE A 558 -11.53 11.07 9.03
CA PHE A 558 -11.18 10.18 7.93
C PHE A 558 -11.95 10.56 6.66
N LEU A 559 -13.23 10.91 6.77
CA LEU A 559 -14.03 11.40 5.66
C LEU A 559 -13.51 12.74 5.12
N VAL A 560 -13.12 13.67 5.98
CA VAL A 560 -12.52 14.95 5.57
C VAL A 560 -11.18 14.73 4.85
N SER A 561 -10.34 13.85 5.37
CA SER A 561 -9.08 13.43 4.73
C SER A 561 -9.34 12.81 3.35
N PHE A 562 -10.29 11.89 3.27
CA PHE A 562 -10.71 11.24 2.03
C PHE A 562 -11.21 12.24 0.97
N VAL A 563 -12.05 13.21 1.37
CA VAL A 563 -12.54 14.27 0.46
C VAL A 563 -11.44 15.25 0.06
N ARG A 564 -10.52 15.59 0.97
CA ARG A 564 -9.42 16.53 0.69
C ARG A 564 -8.42 15.97 -0.33
N GLN A 565 -8.05 14.71 -0.15
CA GLN A 565 -7.08 14.00 -0.99
C GLN A 565 -7.72 13.44 -2.27
N GLY A 566 -9.03 13.23 -2.26
CA GLY A 566 -9.73 12.42 -3.25
C GLY A 566 -9.45 10.92 -3.01
N PRO A 567 -10.35 10.01 -3.44
CA PRO A 567 -10.18 8.57 -3.18
C PRO A 567 -8.88 8.00 -3.76
N GLN A 568 -8.52 8.39 -4.97
CA GLN A 568 -7.24 8.01 -5.57
C GLN A 568 -6.04 8.47 -4.74
N GLY A 569 -6.00 9.74 -4.31
CA GLY A 569 -4.91 10.25 -3.46
C GLY A 569 -4.86 9.56 -2.10
N PHE A 570 -6.02 9.26 -1.53
CA PHE A 570 -6.14 8.53 -0.26
C PHE A 570 -5.61 7.09 -0.39
N PHE A 571 -5.99 6.33 -1.42
CA PHE A 571 -5.55 4.95 -1.61
C PHE A 571 -4.16 4.82 -2.23
N ALA A 572 -3.67 5.80 -2.99
CA ALA A 572 -2.32 5.81 -3.55
C ALA A 572 -1.25 5.64 -2.46
N ARG A 573 -1.50 6.16 -1.25
CA ARG A 573 -0.65 5.98 -0.08
C ARG A 573 -0.41 4.52 0.31
N LEU A 574 -1.33 3.61 -0.02
CA LEU A 574 -1.18 2.17 0.22
C LEU A 574 -0.25 1.50 -0.80
N TRP A 575 -0.09 2.11 -1.98
CA TRP A 575 0.63 1.55 -3.12
C TRP A 575 1.96 2.24 -3.42
N GLU A 576 2.15 3.47 -2.91
CA GLU A 576 3.42 4.19 -2.95
C GLU A 576 4.51 3.34 -2.26
N ARG A 577 5.29 2.63 -3.06
CA ARG A 577 6.66 2.28 -2.68
C ARG A 577 7.36 3.62 -2.45
N GLU A 578 7.69 3.96 -1.20
CA GLU A 578 8.55 5.11 -0.85
C GLU A 578 9.99 4.93 -1.36
N GLY A 579 10.14 4.72 -2.67
CA GLY A 579 11.37 4.70 -3.42
C GLY A 579 11.11 5.45 -4.71
N HIS A 580 11.74 6.62 -4.80
CA HIS A 580 11.82 7.50 -5.98
C HIS A 580 10.72 8.56 -6.10
N SER A 581 10.85 9.63 -5.31
CA SER A 581 10.71 10.98 -5.87
C SER A 581 12.09 11.63 -5.84
N HIS A 582 12.80 11.56 -6.97
CA HIS A 582 13.77 12.59 -7.27
C HIS A 582 12.96 13.82 -7.66
N ASP A 583 12.80 14.73 -6.71
CA ASP A 583 12.53 16.11 -7.04
C ASP A 583 13.79 16.59 -7.78
N HIS A 584 13.75 16.52 -9.11
CA HIS A 584 14.62 17.35 -9.92
C HIS A 584 14.12 18.78 -9.70
N GLY A 585 14.51 19.35 -8.55
CA GLY A 585 14.63 20.78 -8.46
C GLY A 585 15.47 21.17 -9.66
N ASP A 586 14.89 21.98 -10.55
CA ASP A 586 15.58 22.67 -11.63
C ASP A 586 16.74 23.45 -11.00
N ALA A 587 17.86 22.74 -10.80
CA ALA A 587 19.16 23.30 -10.61
C ALA A 587 19.51 23.88 -11.97
N GLY A 588 19.02 25.11 -12.18
CA GLY A 588 19.54 26.00 -13.19
C GLY A 588 21.06 25.95 -13.09
N HIS A 589 21.69 25.31 -14.06
CA HIS A 589 23.11 25.38 -14.28
C HIS A 589 23.43 26.82 -14.69
N SER A 590 23.48 27.71 -13.71
CA SER A 590 24.09 29.02 -13.84
C SER A 590 25.59 28.80 -13.90
N HIS A 591 26.12 28.72 -15.12
CA HIS A 591 27.54 28.99 -15.33
C HIS A 591 27.80 30.42 -14.87
N GLY A 592 28.57 30.55 -13.80
CA GLY A 592 29.16 31.81 -13.39
C GLY A 592 30.08 32.33 -14.49
N GLY A 593 29.65 33.42 -15.11
CA GLY A 593 30.43 34.24 -16.03
C GLY A 593 29.96 35.68 -15.89
N HIS A 594 30.60 36.41 -14.98
CA HIS A 594 30.68 37.85 -14.79
C HIS A 594 29.66 38.78 -15.50
N GLY A 595 29.00 39.61 -14.69
CA GLY A 595 28.13 40.69 -15.14
C GLY A 595 28.83 41.74 -15.99
N GLY A 596 28.05 42.31 -16.92
CA GLY A 596 28.45 43.44 -17.73
C GLY A 596 27.34 43.79 -18.71
N CYS A 597 26.82 45.01 -18.53
CA CYS A 597 25.88 45.74 -19.36
C CYS A 597 26.06 45.54 -20.87
N GLY A 598 24.97 45.73 -21.62
CA GLY A 598 24.99 45.69 -23.08
C GLY A 598 26.03 46.62 -23.67
N HIS A 599 26.58 46.20 -24.81
CA HIS A 599 26.67 46.99 -26.04
C HIS A 599 27.34 46.12 -27.11
N GLU A 600 26.80 46.23 -28.31
CA GLU A 600 27.43 45.80 -29.55
C GLU A 600 28.84 46.39 -29.65
N HIS A 601 29.79 45.55 -30.05
CA HIS A 601 30.73 45.75 -31.15
C HIS A 601 32.03 44.98 -30.89
N SER A 602 32.32 44.07 -31.83
CA SER A 602 33.66 43.57 -32.10
C SER A 602 34.60 44.73 -32.42
N HIS A 603 35.82 44.73 -31.92
CA HIS A 603 37.02 44.85 -32.78
C HIS A 603 38.27 44.39 -32.01
N GLY A 604 38.98 43.44 -32.61
CA GLY A 604 40.34 43.10 -32.28
C GLY A 604 41.32 44.00 -33.02
N HIS A 605 42.25 44.54 -32.23
CA HIS A 605 43.66 44.78 -32.52
C HIS A 605 44.13 45.85 -33.52
N CYS A 606 44.97 46.71 -32.93
CA CYS A 606 46.28 47.20 -33.39
C CYS A 606 46.43 48.67 -33.78
N SER A 607 47.57 49.16 -33.31
CA SER A 607 48.06 50.52 -33.13
C SER A 607 48.45 51.27 -34.42
N HIS A 608 48.54 52.59 -34.23
CA HIS A 608 49.23 53.61 -35.05
C HIS A 608 48.47 54.27 -36.21
N GLY A 609 48.09 55.52 -35.97
CA GLY A 609 48.68 56.71 -36.62
C GLY A 609 48.59 56.88 -38.14
N GLY A 610 47.83 57.90 -38.56
CA GLY A 610 48.24 58.77 -39.67
C GLY A 610 47.60 58.57 -41.04
N ARG A 611 46.52 59.33 -41.29
CA ARG A 611 46.12 60.04 -42.53
C ARG A 611 46.61 59.50 -43.89
N SER A 612 45.67 59.14 -44.77
CA SER A 612 45.23 59.93 -45.95
C SER A 612 44.73 59.07 -47.13
N HIS A 613 43.60 59.50 -47.68
CA HIS A 613 43.14 59.47 -49.09
C HIS A 613 43.22 58.20 -49.98
N ALA A 614 42.01 57.80 -50.41
CA ALA A 614 41.52 57.71 -51.80
C ALA A 614 42.10 56.69 -52.81
N GLY A 615 41.19 56.00 -53.50
CA GLY A 615 41.27 55.70 -54.93
C GLY A 615 41.24 54.22 -55.35
N HIS A 616 40.16 53.84 -56.06
CA HIS A 616 40.04 53.04 -57.32
C HIS A 616 41.04 51.87 -57.58
N SER A 617 40.74 50.71 -58.18
CA SER A 617 39.84 50.23 -59.27
C SER A 617 40.30 48.78 -59.61
N HIS A 618 39.48 47.82 -60.05
CA HIS A 618 39.31 47.28 -61.43
C HIS A 618 38.81 45.81 -61.29
N GLU A 619 37.71 45.39 -61.93
CA GLU A 619 37.58 44.63 -63.22
C GLU A 619 38.14 43.18 -63.27
N HIS A 620 37.21 42.19 -63.37
CA HIS A 620 37.07 40.96 -64.22
C HIS A 620 38.29 40.19 -64.82
N PRO A 621 38.18 38.93 -65.36
CA PRO A 621 37.04 37.97 -65.50
C PRO A 621 37.35 36.42 -65.35
N SER A 622 36.28 35.61 -65.55
CA SER A 622 36.13 34.33 -66.31
C SER A 622 36.41 32.91 -65.73
N HIS A 623 35.31 32.10 -65.70
CA HIS A 623 35.07 30.70 -66.15
C HIS A 623 35.91 29.53 -65.55
N GLU A 624 35.43 28.31 -65.22
CA GLU A 624 34.42 27.34 -65.74
C GLU A 624 34.05 26.31 -64.63
N GLY A 625 32.78 25.89 -64.44
CA GLY A 625 32.19 24.55 -64.79
C GLY A 625 32.30 23.49 -63.65
N HIS A 626 31.34 22.63 -63.24
CA HIS A 626 29.99 22.22 -63.61
C HIS A 626 29.26 21.57 -62.38
N SER A 627 27.94 21.41 -62.51
CA SER A 627 26.86 21.01 -61.56
C SER A 627 26.66 19.50 -61.34
N HIS A 628 25.87 19.10 -60.32
CA HIS A 628 24.54 18.43 -60.46
C HIS A 628 23.85 18.10 -59.10
N GLU A 629 22.50 18.16 -59.13
CA GLU A 629 21.50 18.05 -58.06
C GLU A 629 21.03 16.61 -57.77
N HIS A 630 20.34 16.39 -56.63
CA HIS A 630 19.59 15.18 -56.30
C HIS A 630 18.21 15.49 -55.68
N HIS A 631 17.16 14.76 -56.11
CA HIS A 631 15.94 14.53 -55.33
C HIS A 631 15.22 13.20 -55.69
N ALA A 632 14.64 12.60 -54.64
CA ALA A 632 13.37 11.84 -54.55
C ALA A 632 13.26 10.31 -54.82
N HIS A 633 12.95 9.61 -53.71
CA HIS A 633 11.83 8.70 -53.39
C HIS A 633 11.53 7.33 -54.08
N GLU A 634 11.10 6.42 -53.17
CA GLU A 634 10.21 5.23 -53.27
C GLU A 634 10.77 3.85 -53.70
N HIS A 635 10.48 2.81 -52.90
CA HIS A 635 10.53 1.40 -53.32
C HIS A 635 9.46 0.52 -52.67
N ARG A 636 8.84 -0.31 -53.51
CA ARG A 636 7.87 -1.39 -53.25
C ARG A 636 8.47 -2.74 -53.65
N SER A 637 8.28 -3.75 -52.78
CA SER A 637 7.81 -5.15 -53.01
C SER A 637 8.55 -6.21 -53.88
N HIS A 638 8.47 -7.47 -53.36
CA HIS A 638 8.64 -8.83 -53.96
C HIS A 638 10.10 -9.26 -54.33
N GLU A 639 10.58 -10.52 -54.27
CA GLU A 639 10.11 -11.86 -53.86
C GLU A 639 11.31 -12.86 -53.85
N HIS A 640 11.15 -13.99 -53.16
CA HIS A 640 11.72 -15.35 -53.32
C HIS A 640 13.21 -15.62 -53.66
N HIS A 641 13.85 -16.49 -52.85
CA HIS A 641 14.37 -17.82 -53.27
C HIS A 641 14.77 -18.69 -52.06
N ALA A 642 14.51 -20.00 -52.18
CA ALA A 642 14.79 -21.06 -51.21
C ALA A 642 16.07 -21.84 -51.59
N HIS A 643 16.69 -22.53 -50.61
CA HIS A 643 17.31 -23.85 -50.79
C HIS A 643 17.64 -24.54 -49.44
N GLU A 644 17.39 -25.85 -49.40
CA GLU A 644 17.58 -26.85 -48.35
C GLU A 644 19.06 -27.26 -48.11
N HIS A 645 19.41 -27.73 -46.91
CA HIS A 645 19.73 -29.15 -46.59
C HIS A 645 20.52 -29.32 -45.27
N ASP A 646 20.10 -30.34 -44.51
CA ASP A 646 20.82 -31.30 -43.66
C ASP A 646 21.76 -30.91 -42.49
N GLY A 647 21.65 -31.73 -41.43
CA GLY A 647 22.83 -32.44 -40.91
C GLY A 647 23.21 -32.24 -39.45
N GLN A 648 22.63 -33.07 -38.58
CA GLN A 648 23.28 -33.86 -37.52
C GLN A 648 24.40 -33.30 -36.60
N GLN A 649 24.10 -33.45 -35.31
CA GLN A 649 24.91 -34.06 -34.24
C GLN A 649 26.16 -33.35 -33.70
N ALA A 650 25.96 -32.89 -32.46
CA ALA A 650 26.84 -32.86 -31.30
C ALA A 650 28.12 -33.71 -31.34
N HIS A 651 29.23 -33.09 -30.94
CA HIS A 651 30.29 -33.70 -30.16
C HIS A 651 30.90 -32.69 -29.18
N GLU A 652 31.13 -33.17 -27.96
CA GLU A 652 31.82 -32.55 -26.83
C GLU A 652 33.29 -32.22 -27.15
N HIS A 653 33.92 -31.30 -26.40
CA HIS A 653 35.24 -31.56 -25.81
C HIS A 653 35.72 -30.46 -24.81
N HIS A 654 36.29 -31.00 -23.73
CA HIS A 654 37.46 -30.55 -22.96
C HIS A 654 37.36 -29.58 -21.77
N SER A 655 37.51 -30.24 -20.61
CA SER A 655 38.16 -29.91 -19.35
C SER A 655 39.58 -29.30 -19.45
N HIS A 656 39.97 -28.51 -18.44
CA HIS A 656 41.21 -28.70 -17.66
C HIS A 656 41.28 -27.78 -16.40
N GLU A 657 41.53 -28.41 -15.25
CA GLU A 657 42.02 -27.82 -13.99
C GLU A 657 43.55 -27.66 -14.01
N HIS A 658 44.11 -26.67 -13.28
CA HIS A 658 45.08 -26.88 -12.18
C HIS A 658 45.65 -25.56 -11.58
N ASP A 659 45.64 -25.51 -10.24
CA ASP A 659 46.66 -25.08 -9.25
C ASP A 659 47.52 -23.79 -9.36
N GLY A 660 47.74 -23.20 -8.17
CA GLY A 660 49.05 -22.63 -7.81
C GLY A 660 49.07 -21.40 -6.90
N GLN A 661 49.26 -21.60 -5.59
CA GLN A 661 49.63 -20.57 -4.60
C GLN A 661 51.06 -20.04 -4.82
N GLN A 662 51.35 -18.77 -4.47
CA GLN A 662 52.47 -18.37 -3.59
C GLN A 662 52.49 -16.86 -3.25
N ALA A 663 53.04 -16.57 -2.07
CA ALA A 663 53.12 -15.29 -1.37
C ALA A 663 54.37 -14.45 -1.76
N HIS A 664 54.40 -13.15 -1.42
CA HIS A 664 55.61 -12.44 -0.99
C HIS A 664 55.31 -11.07 -0.31
N GLU A 665 56.07 -10.78 0.74
CA GLU A 665 56.08 -9.58 1.59
C GLU A 665 57.00 -8.43 1.09
N HIS A 666 56.86 -7.27 1.77
CA HIS A 666 57.79 -6.15 1.97
C HIS A 666 57.92 -5.02 0.91
N HIS A 667 57.53 -3.78 1.29
CA HIS A 667 58.49 -2.79 1.81
C HIS A 667 57.80 -1.52 2.39
N SER A 668 58.37 -1.04 3.50
CA SER A 668 58.11 0.21 4.22
C SER A 668 58.84 1.41 3.60
N HIS A 669 58.32 2.64 3.76
CA HIS A 669 59.17 3.79 4.08
C HIS A 669 58.42 4.89 4.87
N ASP A 670 59.09 5.29 5.95
CA ASP A 670 58.80 6.36 6.91
C ASP A 670 59.47 7.67 6.45
N HIS A 671 58.89 8.83 6.76
CA HIS A 671 59.66 10.04 7.04
C HIS A 671 58.88 11.11 7.81
N ARG A 672 59.39 11.43 9.00
CA ARG A 672 59.05 12.54 9.90
C ARG A 672 59.64 13.89 9.47
N SER A 673 58.88 14.95 9.81
CA SER A 673 59.24 16.23 10.47
C SER A 673 60.08 17.33 9.80
N ARG A 674 59.56 18.57 9.95
CA ARG A 674 60.12 19.96 10.06
C ARG A 674 59.29 20.88 9.14
N GLU A 675 58.75 22.03 9.54
CA GLU A 675 59.05 23.01 10.61
C GLU A 675 57.79 23.50 11.34
#